data_AF-A0A5D6YDB6-F1
#
_entry.id   AF-A0A5D6YDB6-F1
#
_cell.length_a   1.000
_cell.length_b   1.000
_cell.length_c   1.000
_cell.angle_alpha   90.00
_cell.angle_beta   90.00
_cell.angle_gamma   90.00
#
_symmetry.space_group_name_H-M   'P 1'
#
loop_
_entity.id
_entity.type
_entity.pdbx_description
1 polymer ?
#
loop_
_entity_poly.entity_id
_entity_poly.type
_entity_poly.pdbx_seq_one_letter_code
_entity_poly.pdbx_strand_id
1 'polypeptide(L)'
;MVVQLQVLSVNSGEMAPSLLLSTESQRFLIDVGDGTQRMCMEHHVRLAKLRHVFLTQLRAHTLGGLPGMVLTVSDTGKDALRVFGPRGTQRFLTATRHFLVRPDFELEGVDLKATRADAPAPTPCYSDDEVLVYAVVTGRTKAGVKRKLHESSASPPNSSCGSSSSSAGEEEEDATRETPPPTADCVSYVIETQPQRGKFLVERAVALGVPKGRLFGQLHQGKSVTLPDGRVVHSADCVSPTLPATGCAVVACPSLEYVDALVRDTSGGFRRYQSNPAEHEVVAGNSDGDSDSAGPDVQLSAVFHLADPDVLRHPKYVAWVQRFGAGVEHVLLSHDGCPRKTVYRASATLQAQLQSVFPRAFPPADRELQDAEVPFSRRVSMLFAPDRPVVVGESLLKFAIAPAARRGFDAGACWKRLDVDEAHTLTAAIRARLEQRDAVDTSSAATTPTPTLAVNGRITFLGTGCAIPSKYRNVTGMYLEIEHEQPRAGGGDAVALPAAVSPDWSGFMLDCGEGSYGQLHRYAGGDTRRVRELVGKLKCIWISHNHADHHLGAVRVLSLRACEAEPVLLIGPTSVAHWLDEYSAVDPTVAGKYRFVDNYCFDELDERFQDAAAEAKAARAWLRDALGVTAFECVPVTHAFRSYALVATFGDALKVAFSGDCRPSERFADRARGAFLMVHEATFEDALAHEAASKKHCTTTEAVDVGRRAGAAHLVLTHFSQRYPKAPVMAAGGGDVLTAVDLLSLRFDELHQPQLVDVCAELMALGDDDDDSNATTATAVPPPVADSS
;
A
#
# COMPACT_ATOMS: atom_id res chain seq x y z
N MET A 1 14.46 24.85 14.96
CA MET A 1 14.44 23.39 14.72
C MET A 1 13.09 22.84 15.13
N VAL A 2 12.33 22.46 14.12
CA VAL A 2 11.04 21.78 14.24
C VAL A 2 11.26 20.34 13.82
N VAL A 3 10.98 19.40 14.71
CA VAL A 3 11.02 17.96 14.42
C VAL A 3 9.70 17.36 14.87
N GLN A 4 8.99 16.72 13.96
CA GLN A 4 7.69 16.13 14.22
C GLN A 4 7.55 14.79 13.50
N LEU A 5 6.84 13.86 14.12
CA LEU A 5 6.42 12.61 13.51
C LEU A 5 4.91 12.67 13.28
N GLN A 6 4.46 12.42 12.05
CA GLN A 6 3.06 12.36 11.70
C GLN A 6 2.68 10.94 11.34
N VAL A 7 1.63 10.41 11.96
CA VAL A 7 0.99 9.16 11.55
C VAL A 7 0.29 9.44 10.24
N LEU A 8 0.75 8.87 9.14
CA LEU A 8 0.15 9.03 7.83
C LEU A 8 -1.11 8.16 7.72
N SER A 9 -0.97 6.89 8.13
CA SER A 9 -2.04 5.91 8.19
C SER A 9 -1.86 5.01 9.41
N VAL A 10 -2.96 4.41 9.83
CA VAL A 10 -3.02 3.29 10.80
C VAL A 10 -3.50 2.03 10.10
N ASN A 11 -3.51 0.90 10.79
CA ASN A 11 -4.13 -0.32 10.25
C ASN A 11 -5.66 -0.15 10.15
N SER A 12 -6.13 0.30 8.99
CA SER A 12 -7.55 0.58 8.71
C SER A 12 -8.25 -0.56 7.95
N GLY A 13 -7.52 -1.63 7.64
CA GLY A 13 -7.92 -2.68 6.69
C GLY A 13 -7.65 -2.31 5.23
N GLU A 14 -7.82 -1.04 4.85
CA GLU A 14 -7.45 -0.53 3.51
C GLU A 14 -5.96 -0.29 3.36
N MET A 15 -5.35 0.27 4.40
CA MET A 15 -3.95 0.68 4.42
C MET A 15 -3.25 0.10 5.64
N ALA A 16 -1.96 -0.18 5.47
CA ALA A 16 -1.07 -0.46 6.58
C ALA A 16 -0.61 0.85 7.23
N PRO A 17 -0.09 0.79 8.46
CA PRO A 17 0.53 1.95 9.08
C PRO A 17 1.70 2.51 8.26
N SER A 18 1.82 3.82 8.23
CA SER A 18 2.97 4.54 7.66
C SER A 18 3.15 5.84 8.43
N LEU A 19 4.38 6.34 8.53
CA LEU A 19 4.68 7.58 9.23
C LEU A 19 5.53 8.52 8.39
N LEU A 20 5.42 9.82 8.68
CA LEU A 20 6.21 10.88 8.08
C LEU A 20 6.98 11.62 9.17
N LEU A 21 8.30 11.46 9.19
CA LEU A 21 9.19 12.32 9.96
C LEU A 21 9.43 13.59 9.15
N SER A 22 9.20 14.74 9.78
CA SER A 22 9.41 16.06 9.18
C SER A 22 10.37 16.88 10.01
N THR A 23 11.41 17.40 9.36
CA THR A 23 12.30 18.44 9.90
C THR A 23 12.07 19.77 9.16
N GLU A 24 12.84 20.82 9.46
CA GLU A 24 12.74 22.05 8.66
C GLU A 24 13.28 21.83 7.24
N SER A 25 14.34 21.04 7.09
CA SER A 25 15.03 20.82 5.82
C SER A 25 14.50 19.61 5.03
N GLN A 26 14.03 18.55 5.68
CA GLN A 26 13.82 17.24 5.05
C GLN A 26 12.53 16.54 5.48
N ARG A 27 12.17 15.51 4.71
CA ARG A 27 11.07 14.58 4.98
C ARG A 27 11.56 13.15 4.84
N PHE A 28 11.08 12.27 5.70
CA PHE A 28 11.42 10.85 5.72
C PHE A 28 10.15 10.04 5.90
N LEU A 29 9.93 9.04 5.05
CA LEU A 29 8.82 8.09 5.24
C LEU A 29 9.31 6.89 6.04
N ILE A 30 8.46 6.39 6.94
CA ILE A 30 8.66 5.11 7.63
C ILE A 30 7.53 4.18 7.19
N ASP A 31 7.90 3.13 6.47
CA ASP A 31 7.04 2.29 5.66
C ASP A 31 6.27 3.05 4.55
N VAL A 32 6.07 2.37 3.42
CA VAL A 32 5.35 2.87 2.24
C VAL A 32 4.49 1.73 1.68
N GLY A 33 3.41 1.42 2.40
CA GLY A 33 2.39 0.47 1.93
C GLY A 33 1.57 0.99 0.75
N ASP A 34 0.77 0.11 0.14
CA ASP A 34 -0.16 0.45 -0.93
C ASP A 34 -1.05 1.64 -0.55
N GLY A 35 -1.21 2.59 -1.48
CA GLY A 35 -2.08 3.74 -1.31
C GLY A 35 -1.43 4.93 -0.58
N THR A 36 -0.20 4.81 -0.07
CA THR A 36 0.48 5.92 0.64
C THR A 36 0.65 7.15 -0.25
N GLN A 37 0.95 6.98 -1.53
CA GLN A 37 1.01 8.09 -2.49
C GLN A 37 -0.35 8.78 -2.65
N ARG A 38 -1.43 8.01 -2.81
CA ARG A 38 -2.79 8.51 -2.97
C ARG A 38 -3.28 9.23 -1.71
N MET A 39 -2.94 8.71 -0.53
CA MET A 39 -3.21 9.38 0.74
C MET A 39 -2.52 10.73 0.82
N CYS A 40 -1.25 10.80 0.43
CA CYS A 40 -0.52 12.07 0.46
C CYS A 40 -1.15 13.11 -0.48
N MET A 41 -1.66 12.68 -1.64
CA MET A 41 -2.39 13.55 -2.57
C MET A 41 -3.72 14.04 -1.98
N GLU A 42 -4.54 13.12 -1.46
CA GLU A 42 -5.85 13.42 -0.84
C GLU A 42 -5.74 14.45 0.28
N HIS A 43 -4.74 14.31 1.15
CA HIS A 43 -4.60 15.10 2.38
C HIS A 43 -3.52 16.19 2.27
N HIS A 44 -3.11 16.53 1.05
CA HIS A 44 -2.12 17.58 0.74
C HIS A 44 -0.81 17.46 1.53
N VAL A 45 -0.37 16.22 1.78
CA VAL A 45 0.91 15.94 2.45
C VAL A 45 2.04 16.21 1.46
N ARG A 46 2.84 17.24 1.74
CA ARG A 46 3.89 17.70 0.83
C ARG A 46 5.11 16.77 0.85
N LEU A 47 5.40 16.13 -0.29
CA LEU A 47 6.54 15.22 -0.47
C LEU A 47 7.76 15.86 -1.16
N ALA A 48 7.72 17.16 -1.48
CA ALA A 48 8.80 17.86 -2.18
C ALA A 48 10.17 17.75 -1.49
N LYS A 49 10.22 17.57 -0.16
CA LYS A 49 11.46 17.43 0.62
C LYS A 49 11.80 15.96 0.98
N LEU A 50 11.08 14.98 0.42
CA LEU A 50 11.33 13.56 0.66
C LEU A 50 12.65 13.13 0.01
N ARG A 51 13.59 12.62 0.81
CA ARG A 51 14.89 12.10 0.34
C ARG A 51 15.18 10.68 0.81
N HIS A 52 14.43 10.23 1.82
CA HIS A 52 14.74 9.03 2.57
C HIS A 52 13.48 8.25 2.91
N VAL A 53 13.56 6.93 2.77
CA VAL A 53 12.53 5.98 3.21
C VAL A 53 13.17 4.99 4.17
N PHE A 54 12.49 4.67 5.27
CA PHE A 54 12.90 3.69 6.27
C PHE A 54 11.87 2.57 6.33
N LEU A 55 12.21 1.40 5.81
CA LEU A 55 11.35 0.21 5.82
C LEU A 55 11.56 -0.57 7.11
N THR A 56 10.49 -0.97 7.76
CA THR A 56 10.53 -1.81 8.96
C THR A 56 10.61 -3.29 8.61
N GLN A 57 10.04 -3.69 7.47
CA GLN A 57 10.04 -5.05 6.95
C GLN A 57 10.07 -5.03 5.42
N LEU A 58 10.48 -6.15 4.81
CA LEU A 58 10.33 -6.40 3.38
C LEU A 58 9.09 -7.25 3.12
N ARG A 59 7.93 -6.60 3.20
CA ARG A 59 6.60 -7.22 3.04
C ARG A 59 5.72 -6.35 2.15
N ALA A 60 4.82 -6.96 1.38
CA ALA A 60 3.91 -6.22 0.51
C ALA A 60 3.18 -5.07 1.23
N HIS A 61 2.78 -5.24 2.50
CA HIS A 61 2.09 -4.20 3.25
C HIS A 61 2.98 -3.02 3.71
N THR A 62 4.30 -3.18 3.76
CA THR A 62 5.25 -2.13 4.19
C THR A 62 5.96 -1.45 3.03
N LEU A 63 6.02 -2.07 1.84
CA LEU A 63 6.75 -1.51 0.69
C LEU A 63 6.00 -1.55 -0.65
N GLY A 64 4.77 -2.11 -0.71
CA GLY A 64 4.05 -2.30 -1.96
C GLY A 64 3.72 -1.00 -2.70
N GLY A 65 3.61 0.13 -1.99
CA GLY A 65 3.45 1.46 -2.57
C GLY A 65 4.76 2.17 -2.89
N LEU A 66 5.93 1.59 -2.57
CA LEU A 66 7.22 2.21 -2.80
C LEU A 66 7.53 2.42 -4.29
N PRO A 67 7.26 1.46 -5.21
CA PRO A 67 7.52 1.69 -6.64
C PRO A 67 6.69 2.87 -7.20
N GLY A 68 5.41 2.96 -6.86
CA GLY A 68 4.55 4.10 -7.24
C GLY A 68 5.05 5.42 -6.63
N MET A 69 5.48 5.39 -5.37
CA MET A 69 6.11 6.54 -4.72
C MET A 69 7.40 6.98 -5.43
N VAL A 70 8.26 6.05 -5.85
CA VAL A 70 9.49 6.37 -6.60
C VAL A 70 9.17 7.06 -7.92
N LEU A 71 8.21 6.53 -8.69
CA LEU A 71 7.76 7.16 -9.94
C LEU A 71 7.29 8.60 -9.68
N THR A 72 6.38 8.79 -8.73
CA THR A 72 5.87 10.11 -8.34
C THR A 72 7.00 11.06 -7.92
N VAL A 73 7.95 10.59 -7.10
CA VAL A 73 9.05 11.41 -6.60
C VAL A 73 10.03 11.77 -7.72
N SER A 74 10.32 10.85 -8.62
CA SER A 74 11.20 11.09 -9.77
C SER A 74 10.62 12.16 -10.72
N ASP A 75 9.32 12.13 -10.94
CA ASP A 75 8.62 13.10 -11.81
C ASP A 75 8.60 14.52 -11.21
N THR A 76 8.85 14.67 -9.91
CA THR A 76 9.01 16.00 -9.28
C THR A 76 10.36 16.69 -9.57
N GLY A 77 11.24 16.06 -10.35
CA GLY A 77 12.56 16.59 -10.71
C GLY A 77 13.62 16.40 -9.64
N LYS A 78 13.44 15.44 -8.72
CA LYS A 78 14.51 15.01 -7.81
C LYS A 78 15.48 14.09 -8.54
N ASP A 79 16.70 14.10 -8.06
CA ASP A 79 17.83 13.32 -8.56
C ASP A 79 18.00 11.98 -7.84
N ALA A 80 17.54 11.85 -6.59
CA ALA A 80 17.77 10.63 -5.82
C ALA A 80 16.75 10.37 -4.70
N LEU A 81 16.58 9.08 -4.37
CA LEU A 81 15.91 8.57 -3.17
C LEU A 81 16.72 7.42 -2.54
N ARG A 82 16.99 7.54 -1.24
CA ARG A 82 17.67 6.50 -0.45
C ARG A 82 16.68 5.72 0.41
N VAL A 83 16.73 4.39 0.33
CA VAL A 83 15.82 3.50 1.05
C VAL A 83 16.63 2.64 2.02
N PHE A 84 16.39 2.82 3.32
CA PHE A 84 17.00 2.04 4.38
C PHE A 84 16.02 0.94 4.81
N GLY A 85 16.49 -0.28 5.04
CA GLY A 85 15.60 -1.34 5.48
C GLY A 85 16.33 -2.62 5.88
N PRO A 86 15.59 -3.72 6.13
CA PRO A 86 16.18 -5.02 6.39
C PRO A 86 17.10 -5.48 5.24
N ARG A 87 17.91 -6.51 5.49
CA ARG A 87 18.72 -7.14 4.44
C ARG A 87 17.85 -7.57 3.26
N GLY A 88 18.31 -7.29 2.04
CA GLY A 88 17.53 -7.51 0.81
C GLY A 88 16.78 -6.28 0.32
N THR A 89 16.93 -5.11 0.96
CA THR A 89 16.35 -3.84 0.50
C THR A 89 16.87 -3.49 -0.89
N GLN A 90 18.19 -3.52 -1.10
CA GLN A 90 18.75 -3.26 -2.44
C GLN A 90 18.26 -4.29 -3.47
N ARG A 91 18.13 -5.57 -3.08
CA ARG A 91 17.64 -6.63 -3.97
C ARG A 91 16.19 -6.36 -4.40
N PHE A 92 15.33 -5.91 -3.49
CA PHE A 92 13.97 -5.48 -3.82
C PHE A 92 13.97 -4.33 -4.83
N LEU A 93 14.76 -3.27 -4.60
CA LEU A 93 14.82 -2.14 -5.53
C LEU A 93 15.31 -2.59 -6.91
N THR A 94 16.34 -3.44 -6.96
CA THR A 94 16.82 -4.03 -8.21
C THR A 94 15.71 -4.81 -8.94
N ALA A 95 14.84 -5.54 -8.23
CA ALA A 95 13.72 -6.27 -8.85
C ALA A 95 12.73 -5.33 -9.58
N THR A 96 12.58 -4.08 -9.15
CA THR A 96 11.66 -3.12 -9.79
C THR A 96 12.12 -2.66 -11.18
N ARG A 97 13.39 -2.89 -11.56
CA ARG A 97 13.97 -2.48 -12.85
C ARG A 97 13.21 -3.01 -14.07
N HIS A 98 12.43 -4.08 -13.91
CA HIS A 98 11.66 -4.68 -14.99
C HIS A 98 10.53 -3.78 -15.49
N PHE A 99 10.08 -2.80 -14.71
CA PHE A 99 9.03 -1.84 -15.10
C PHE A 99 9.32 -0.40 -14.65
N LEU A 100 10.32 -0.20 -13.79
CA LEU A 100 10.72 1.10 -13.27
C LEU A 100 12.07 1.49 -13.89
N VAL A 101 12.03 2.36 -14.91
CA VAL A 101 13.21 2.88 -15.58
C VAL A 101 13.22 4.40 -15.45
N ARG A 102 14.24 4.94 -14.77
CA ARG A 102 14.45 6.38 -14.58
C ARG A 102 15.95 6.70 -14.68
N PRO A 103 16.48 6.98 -15.88
CA PRO A 103 17.92 7.08 -16.11
C PRO A 103 18.59 8.21 -15.32
N ASP A 104 17.86 9.30 -15.08
CA ASP A 104 18.36 10.49 -14.36
C ASP A 104 18.01 10.46 -12.86
N PHE A 105 17.60 9.32 -12.32
CA PHE A 105 17.18 9.16 -10.92
C PHE A 105 17.94 8.05 -10.21
N GLU A 106 18.71 8.41 -9.18
CA GLU A 106 19.47 7.47 -8.37
C GLU A 106 18.58 6.86 -7.27
N LEU A 107 18.34 5.55 -7.37
CA LEU A 107 17.61 4.78 -6.37
C LEU A 107 18.58 3.83 -5.64
N GLU A 108 18.92 4.18 -4.39
CA GLU A 108 19.89 3.43 -3.58
C GLU A 108 19.22 2.74 -2.38
N GLY A 109 19.47 1.45 -2.22
CA GLY A 109 19.05 0.63 -1.09
C GLY A 109 20.17 0.38 -0.09
N VAL A 110 19.90 0.69 1.17
CA VAL A 110 20.84 0.50 2.30
C VAL A 110 20.34 -0.64 3.18
N ASP A 111 21.02 -1.79 3.07
CA ASP A 111 20.76 -2.96 3.90
C ASP A 111 21.28 -2.77 5.33
N LEU A 112 20.35 -2.62 6.28
CA LEU A 112 20.65 -2.46 7.70
C LEU A 112 21.05 -3.80 8.32
N LYS A 113 22.07 -3.77 9.17
CA LYS A 113 22.64 -4.95 9.83
C LYS A 113 22.52 -4.81 11.34
N ALA A 114 22.26 -5.92 12.02
CA ALA A 114 22.33 -5.95 13.47
C ALA A 114 23.73 -5.53 13.95
N THR A 115 23.77 -4.58 14.89
CA THR A 115 24.99 -4.16 15.57
C THR A 115 25.55 -5.34 16.36
N ARG A 116 26.87 -5.58 16.24
CA ARG A 116 27.54 -6.62 17.03
C ARG A 116 27.48 -6.24 18.51
N ALA A 117 27.29 -7.21 19.40
CA ALA A 117 27.18 -6.98 20.84
C ALA A 117 28.43 -6.30 21.44
N ASP A 118 29.59 -6.47 20.79
CA ASP A 118 30.88 -5.91 21.20
C ASP A 118 31.22 -4.57 20.51
N ALA A 119 30.30 -4.02 19.70
CA ALA A 119 30.55 -2.77 18.99
C ALA A 119 30.56 -1.58 19.98
N PRO A 120 31.40 -0.55 19.75
CA PRO A 120 31.25 0.73 20.44
C PRO A 120 29.86 1.31 20.19
N ALA A 121 29.44 2.27 21.02
CA ALA A 121 28.11 2.88 21.07
C ALA A 121 27.37 2.90 19.71
N PRO A 122 26.05 2.63 19.68
CA PRO A 122 25.29 2.45 18.46
C PRO A 122 25.52 3.63 17.51
N THR A 123 25.85 3.34 16.25
CA THR A 123 26.04 4.35 15.21
C THR A 123 24.70 4.60 14.50
N PRO A 124 24.30 5.87 14.29
CA PRO A 124 23.08 6.16 13.54
C PRO A 124 23.20 5.67 12.10
N CYS A 125 22.11 5.12 11.54
CA CYS A 125 22.03 4.79 10.11
C CYS A 125 21.84 6.03 9.24
N TYR A 126 21.37 7.13 9.84
CA TYR A 126 21.25 8.44 9.22
C TYR A 126 21.50 9.56 10.24
N SER A 127 22.18 10.62 9.83
CA SER A 127 22.50 11.78 10.67
C SER A 127 22.53 13.05 9.82
N ASP A 128 21.89 14.11 10.31
CA ASP A 128 22.05 15.48 9.83
C ASP A 128 22.07 16.48 11.00
N ASP A 129 22.03 17.78 10.67
CA ASP A 129 22.06 18.88 11.64
C ASP A 129 20.80 19.00 12.51
N GLU A 130 19.73 18.27 12.21
CA GLU A 130 18.45 18.32 12.93
C GLU A 130 18.14 17.01 13.66
N VAL A 131 18.42 15.85 13.04
CA VAL A 131 18.03 14.53 13.54
C VAL A 131 19.12 13.46 13.37
N LEU A 132 19.09 12.49 14.29
CA LEU A 132 19.81 11.24 14.24
C LEU A 132 18.79 10.10 14.17
N VAL A 133 18.97 9.13 13.28
CA VAL A 133 18.11 7.94 13.19
C VAL A 133 18.96 6.70 13.43
N TYR A 134 18.59 5.92 14.43
CA TYR A 134 19.22 4.66 14.78
C TYR A 134 18.32 3.49 14.36
N ALA A 135 18.92 2.47 13.77
CA ALA A 135 18.24 1.24 13.42
C ALA A 135 18.52 0.15 14.45
N VAL A 136 17.47 -0.52 14.92
CA VAL A 136 17.55 -1.72 15.77
C VAL A 136 16.98 -2.91 15.01
N VAL A 137 17.86 -3.77 14.52
CA VAL A 137 17.50 -4.95 13.71
C VAL A 137 17.21 -6.13 14.62
N THR A 138 16.01 -6.70 14.48
CA THR A 138 15.55 -7.86 15.24
C THR A 138 15.28 -9.03 14.29
N GLY A 139 15.97 -10.15 14.50
CA GLY A 139 15.74 -11.37 13.72
C GLY A 139 14.63 -12.24 14.30
N ARG A 140 13.93 -12.98 13.44
CA ARG A 140 12.95 -14.00 13.83
C ARG A 140 13.62 -15.12 14.65
N THR A 141 13.08 -15.41 15.84
CA THR A 141 13.53 -16.59 16.61
C THR A 141 12.85 -17.85 16.08
N LYS A 142 13.60 -18.94 15.88
CA LYS A 142 12.98 -20.25 15.61
C LYS A 142 12.30 -20.71 16.91
N ALA A 143 10.99 -20.88 16.91
CA ALA A 143 10.26 -21.49 18.01
C ALA A 143 10.93 -22.83 18.38
N GLY A 144 11.19 -23.03 19.68
CA GLY A 144 12.09 -24.07 20.18
C GLY A 144 11.71 -25.49 19.74
N VAL A 145 12.42 -26.01 18.73
CA VAL A 145 12.72 -27.44 18.70
C VAL A 145 13.65 -27.67 19.90
N LYS A 146 13.16 -28.41 20.90
CA LYS A 146 13.95 -28.81 22.07
C LYS A 146 15.30 -29.36 21.59
N ARG A 147 16.37 -28.57 21.71
CA ARG A 147 17.73 -29.07 21.60
C ARG A 147 17.94 -30.00 22.78
N LYS A 148 17.82 -31.30 22.55
CA LYS A 148 18.22 -32.32 23.52
C LYS A 148 19.75 -32.23 23.61
N LEU A 149 20.24 -31.63 24.68
CA LEU A 149 21.66 -31.62 25.00
C LEU A 149 22.04 -32.99 25.59
N HIS A 150 23.20 -33.48 25.13
CA HIS A 150 23.96 -34.66 25.57
C HIS A 150 23.40 -36.06 25.25
N GLU A 151 24.08 -36.75 24.34
CA GLU A 151 25.07 -37.76 24.74
C GLU A 151 26.12 -37.99 23.65
N SER A 152 27.38 -38.04 24.08
CA SER A 152 28.56 -38.35 23.29
C SER A 152 28.66 -39.85 22.99
N SER A 153 29.38 -40.17 21.92
CA SER A 153 29.93 -41.48 21.53
C SER A 153 29.00 -42.49 20.86
N ALA A 154 29.10 -42.58 19.53
CA ALA A 154 29.30 -43.83 18.80
C ALA A 154 29.40 -43.52 17.29
N SER A 155 30.54 -43.88 16.70
CA SER A 155 30.79 -43.85 15.26
C SER A 155 29.81 -44.76 14.51
N PRO A 156 29.31 -44.41 13.31
CA PRO A 156 28.66 -45.36 12.44
C PRO A 156 29.72 -46.22 11.70
N PRO A 157 29.42 -47.50 11.40
CA PRO A 157 30.36 -48.39 10.76
C PRO A 157 30.43 -48.13 9.25
N ASN A 158 31.63 -48.39 8.71
CA ASN A 158 31.88 -48.58 7.28
C ASN A 158 30.90 -49.61 6.68
N SER A 159 30.25 -49.25 5.57
CA SER A 159 29.87 -50.23 4.55
C SER A 159 30.33 -49.73 3.18
N SER A 160 31.10 -50.60 2.54
CA SER A 160 31.84 -50.42 1.30
C SER A 160 31.10 -51.00 0.11
N CYS A 161 31.04 -50.28 -1.01
CA CYS A 161 31.34 -50.75 -2.38
C CYS A 161 31.23 -49.51 -3.30
N GLY A 162 32.19 -49.16 -4.17
CA GLY A 162 32.81 -49.95 -5.23
C GLY A 162 32.53 -49.24 -6.57
N SER A 163 33.30 -48.19 -6.87
CA SER A 163 34.19 -48.04 -8.04
C SER A 163 33.54 -47.83 -9.41
N SER A 164 33.80 -46.68 -10.05
CA SER A 164 34.74 -46.60 -11.18
C SER A 164 34.87 -45.17 -11.73
N SER A 165 36.10 -44.85 -12.13
CA SER A 165 36.65 -43.59 -12.59
C SER A 165 36.59 -43.43 -14.12
N SER A 166 36.47 -42.21 -14.64
CA SER A 166 37.35 -41.72 -15.71
C SER A 166 37.29 -40.19 -15.83
N SER A 167 38.41 -39.63 -16.26
CA SER A 167 38.89 -38.24 -16.11
C SER A 167 38.93 -37.47 -17.43
N ALA A 168 38.83 -36.14 -17.32
CA ALA A 168 39.32 -35.04 -18.20
C ALA A 168 38.17 -34.04 -18.40
N GLY A 169 38.24 -32.74 -18.10
CA GLY A 169 39.37 -31.84 -17.86
C GLY A 169 39.13 -30.62 -18.74
N GLU A 170 38.40 -29.61 -18.26
CA GLU A 170 38.28 -28.28 -18.87
C GLU A 170 37.78 -27.29 -17.80
N GLU A 171 38.38 -26.10 -17.80
CA GLU A 171 38.24 -25.04 -16.81
C GLU A 171 36.89 -24.31 -16.97
N GLU A 172 36.03 -24.35 -15.95
CA GLU A 172 34.83 -23.49 -15.85
C GLU A 172 34.90 -22.65 -14.57
N GLU A 173 34.75 -21.34 -14.74
CA GLU A 173 34.64 -20.35 -13.67
C GLU A 173 33.49 -20.71 -12.72
N ASP A 174 33.81 -20.72 -11.43
CA ASP A 174 32.90 -21.02 -10.31
C ASP A 174 31.76 -20.00 -10.23
N ALA A 175 30.67 -20.29 -10.94
CA ALA A 175 29.39 -19.61 -10.85
C ALA A 175 28.44 -20.35 -9.88
N THR A 176 28.89 -20.64 -8.66
CA THR A 176 27.98 -21.05 -7.57
C THR A 176 27.81 -19.92 -6.55
N ARG A 177 27.19 -18.82 -6.99
CA ARG A 177 26.65 -17.81 -6.07
C ARG A 177 25.38 -18.39 -5.43
N GLU A 178 25.55 -19.21 -4.39
CA GLU A 178 24.46 -19.62 -3.51
C GLU A 178 23.73 -18.36 -3.03
N THR A 179 22.49 -18.17 -3.48
CA THR A 179 21.64 -17.06 -3.04
C THR A 179 21.34 -17.25 -1.56
N PRO A 180 21.71 -16.31 -0.67
CA PRO A 180 21.35 -16.40 0.73
C PRO A 180 19.82 -16.41 0.88
N PRO A 181 19.27 -17.20 1.82
CA PRO A 181 17.82 -17.30 2.00
C PRO A 181 17.21 -15.94 2.41
N PRO A 182 15.95 -15.66 2.05
CA PRO A 182 15.25 -14.44 2.45
C PRO A 182 15.31 -14.25 3.97
N THR A 183 15.77 -13.10 4.41
CA THR A 183 15.94 -12.80 5.84
C THR A 183 14.61 -12.39 6.45
N ALA A 184 14.21 -13.06 7.54
CA ALA A 184 13.04 -12.69 8.34
C ALA A 184 13.41 -11.65 9.42
N ASP A 185 14.12 -10.60 9.02
CA ASP A 185 14.53 -9.51 9.90
C ASP A 185 13.46 -8.40 9.88
N CYS A 186 13.20 -7.79 11.04
CA CYS A 186 12.45 -6.54 11.15
C CYS A 186 13.34 -5.44 11.76
N VAL A 187 13.05 -4.18 11.45
CA VAL A 187 13.82 -3.02 11.89
C VAL A 187 12.91 -2.07 12.66
N SER A 188 13.35 -1.70 13.86
CA SER A 188 12.80 -0.58 14.61
C SER A 188 13.71 0.64 14.45
N TYR A 189 13.14 1.84 14.53
CA TYR A 189 13.86 3.09 14.36
C TYR A 189 13.74 3.96 15.62
N VAL A 190 14.86 4.47 16.13
CA VAL A 190 14.85 5.49 17.19
C VAL A 190 15.34 6.81 16.60
N ILE A 191 14.52 7.84 16.72
CA ILE A 191 14.74 9.18 16.16
C ILE A 191 15.12 10.09 17.30
N GLU A 192 16.35 10.58 17.32
CA GLU A 192 16.82 11.59 18.26
C GLU A 192 16.89 12.96 17.58
N THR A 193 16.62 14.00 18.37
CA THR A 193 16.90 15.39 18.01
C THR A 193 18.34 15.72 18.36
N GLN A 194 18.97 16.61 17.58
CA GLN A 194 20.26 17.17 17.99
C GLN A 194 20.10 18.02 19.27
N PRO A 195 21.08 18.01 20.20
CA PRO A 195 21.06 18.88 21.37
C PRO A 195 20.88 20.35 20.96
N GLN A 196 19.85 21.01 21.52
CA GLN A 196 19.55 22.38 21.13
C GLN A 196 20.35 23.35 21.99
N ARG A 197 21.27 24.08 21.35
CA ARG A 197 21.99 25.18 22.03
C ARG A 197 21.00 26.14 22.68
N GLY A 198 21.35 26.61 23.86
CA GLY A 198 20.54 27.58 24.55
C GLY A 198 20.39 28.89 23.78
N LYS A 199 19.32 29.62 24.07
CA LYS A 199 19.04 30.91 23.47
C LYS A 199 20.08 31.93 23.94
N PHE A 200 20.63 32.72 23.01
CA PHE A 200 21.47 33.86 23.36
C PHE A 200 20.65 34.94 24.10
N LEU A 201 21.11 35.29 25.30
CA LEU A 201 20.49 36.26 26.20
C LEU A 201 21.10 37.64 25.94
N VAL A 202 20.59 38.32 24.91
CA VAL A 202 21.06 39.65 24.49
C VAL A 202 21.15 40.64 25.65
N GLU A 203 20.12 40.68 26.50
CA GLU A 203 20.06 41.60 27.64
C GLU A 203 21.19 41.34 28.65
N ARG A 204 21.52 40.07 28.91
CA ARG A 204 22.65 39.71 29.79
C ARG A 204 24.00 40.08 29.18
N ALA A 205 24.19 39.83 27.89
CA ALA A 205 25.43 40.23 27.20
C ALA A 205 25.63 41.75 27.23
N VAL A 206 24.56 42.52 27.01
CA VAL A 206 24.60 43.99 27.13
C VAL A 206 24.89 44.43 28.57
N ALA A 207 24.24 43.81 29.56
CA ALA A 207 24.46 44.13 30.98
C ALA A 207 25.91 43.84 31.44
N LEU A 208 26.56 42.84 30.84
CA LEU A 208 27.95 42.50 31.10
C LEU A 208 28.96 43.39 30.34
N GLY A 209 28.48 44.36 29.56
CA GLY A 209 29.31 45.31 28.82
C GLY A 209 29.84 44.78 27.48
N VAL A 210 29.27 43.68 26.96
CA VAL A 210 29.67 43.14 25.66
C VAL A 210 29.07 44.01 24.54
N PRO A 211 29.89 44.61 23.65
CA PRO A 211 29.37 45.39 22.55
C PRO A 211 28.63 44.50 21.53
N LYS A 212 27.50 45.01 21.03
CA LYS A 212 26.71 44.35 19.98
C LYS A 212 27.57 44.13 18.73
N GLY A 213 27.46 42.97 18.10
CA GLY A 213 28.19 42.63 16.88
C GLY A 213 28.91 41.29 16.99
N ARG A 214 30.13 41.21 16.44
CA ARG A 214 30.91 39.97 16.32
C ARG A 214 31.06 39.19 17.64
N LEU A 215 31.19 39.90 18.76
CA LEU A 215 31.38 39.30 20.08
C LEU A 215 30.16 38.51 20.57
N PHE A 216 28.94 38.92 20.19
CA PHE A 216 27.72 38.16 20.48
C PHE A 216 27.74 36.81 19.76
N GLY A 217 28.16 36.80 18.49
CA GLY A 217 28.31 35.57 17.71
C GLY A 217 29.34 34.62 18.34
N GLN A 218 30.44 35.15 18.87
CA GLN A 218 31.45 34.35 19.58
C GLN A 218 30.90 33.73 20.87
N LEU A 219 30.22 34.50 21.71
CA LEU A 219 29.57 34.01 22.93
C LEU A 219 28.49 32.97 22.62
N HIS A 220 27.66 33.18 21.59
CA HIS A 220 26.65 32.21 21.19
C HIS A 220 27.26 30.94 20.59
N GLN A 221 28.49 31.01 20.07
CA GLN A 221 29.24 29.86 19.57
C GLN A 221 29.93 29.03 20.67
N GLY A 222 29.79 29.42 21.95
CA GLY A 222 30.46 28.75 23.07
C GLY A 222 31.85 29.32 23.39
N LYS A 223 32.29 30.39 22.71
CA LYS A 223 33.61 30.99 22.94
C LYS A 223 33.51 32.03 24.05
N SER A 224 34.56 32.12 24.88
CA SER A 224 34.69 33.22 25.84
C SER A 224 35.26 34.46 25.15
N VAL A 225 34.90 35.64 25.63
CA VAL A 225 35.31 36.91 25.02
C VAL A 225 35.92 37.82 26.07
N THR A 226 37.08 38.40 25.76
CA THR A 226 37.75 39.38 26.62
C THR A 226 37.37 40.79 26.21
N LEU A 227 36.89 41.59 27.16
CA LEU A 227 36.50 42.98 26.97
C LEU A 227 37.73 43.92 27.03
N PRO A 228 37.62 45.17 26.53
CA PRO A 228 38.73 46.14 26.57
C PRO A 228 39.24 46.48 27.98
N ASP A 229 38.43 46.26 29.01
CA ASP A 229 38.78 46.45 30.42
C ASP A 229 39.45 45.21 31.07
N GLY A 230 39.69 44.15 30.28
CA GLY A 230 40.35 42.92 30.72
C GLY A 230 39.41 41.85 31.28
N ARG A 231 38.11 42.14 31.48
CA ARG A 231 37.15 41.14 31.96
C ARG A 231 36.87 40.08 30.89
N VAL A 232 36.80 38.81 31.31
CA VAL A 232 36.41 37.69 30.44
C VAL A 232 34.94 37.38 30.69
N VAL A 233 34.13 37.41 29.63
CA VAL A 233 32.74 36.99 29.65
C VAL A 233 32.65 35.60 29.03
N HIS A 234 32.06 34.65 29.75
CA HIS A 234 31.90 33.29 29.27
C HIS A 234 30.58 33.13 28.52
N SER A 235 30.53 32.19 27.58
CA SER A 235 29.30 31.87 26.85
C SER A 235 28.15 31.51 27.79
N ALA A 236 28.42 30.74 28.85
CA ALA A 236 27.44 30.34 29.86
C ALA A 236 26.76 31.53 30.59
N ASP A 237 27.40 32.70 30.64
CA ASP A 237 26.81 33.90 31.25
C ASP A 237 25.73 34.53 30.36
N CYS A 238 25.82 34.29 29.05
CA CYS A 238 25.04 34.96 28.01
C CYS A 238 24.19 34.01 27.17
N VAL A 239 24.18 32.71 27.48
CA VAL A 239 23.43 31.68 26.74
C VAL A 239 22.67 30.85 27.76
N SER A 240 21.39 30.57 27.50
CA SER A 240 20.63 29.66 28.37
C SER A 240 21.26 28.25 28.37
N PRO A 241 20.91 27.36 29.31
CA PRO A 241 21.36 25.98 29.24
C PRO A 241 20.98 25.33 27.90
N THR A 242 21.88 24.51 27.37
CA THR A 242 21.60 23.64 26.22
C THR A 242 20.50 22.66 26.62
N LEU A 243 19.44 22.57 25.80
CA LEU A 243 18.42 21.56 26.01
C LEU A 243 18.99 20.21 25.54
N PRO A 244 18.90 19.16 26.38
CA PRO A 244 19.39 17.84 26.01
C PRO A 244 18.64 17.31 24.79
N ALA A 245 19.29 16.39 24.08
CA ALA A 245 18.62 15.60 23.06
C ALA A 245 17.39 14.89 23.66
N THR A 246 16.34 14.79 22.85
CA THR A 246 15.18 13.95 23.13
C THR A 246 14.85 13.15 21.87
N GLY A 247 14.03 12.11 21.99
CA GLY A 247 13.63 11.33 20.83
C GLY A 247 12.25 10.71 20.91
N CYS A 248 11.92 9.96 19.87
CA CYS A 248 10.83 8.99 19.86
C CYS A 248 11.29 7.70 19.17
N ALA A 249 10.61 6.59 19.44
CA ALA A 249 10.89 5.33 18.76
C ALA A 249 9.69 4.87 17.92
N VAL A 250 9.96 4.24 16.78
CA VAL A 250 9.01 3.44 16.01
C VAL A 250 9.45 1.99 16.14
N VAL A 251 8.69 1.21 16.89
CA VAL A 251 9.02 -0.17 17.27
C VAL A 251 8.22 -1.15 16.43
N ALA A 252 8.93 -1.91 15.59
CA ALA A 252 8.35 -2.98 14.79
C ALA A 252 8.55 -4.33 15.48
N CYS A 253 7.44 -4.99 15.82
CA CYS A 253 7.41 -6.34 16.36
C CYS A 253 6.21 -7.09 15.77
N PRO A 254 6.36 -7.64 14.55
CA PRO A 254 5.22 -8.06 13.75
C PRO A 254 4.53 -9.32 14.26
N SER A 255 5.21 -10.18 15.00
CA SER A 255 4.60 -11.40 15.56
C SER A 255 5.28 -11.83 16.85
N LEU A 256 4.67 -12.78 17.55
CA LEU A 256 5.20 -13.35 18.80
C LEU A 256 6.63 -13.93 18.64
N GLU A 257 7.00 -14.34 17.43
CA GLU A 257 8.32 -14.94 17.14
C GLU A 257 9.48 -13.94 17.22
N TYR A 258 9.18 -12.64 17.25
CA TYR A 258 10.17 -11.57 17.38
C TYR A 258 10.33 -11.06 18.81
N VAL A 259 9.38 -11.38 19.70
CA VAL A 259 9.33 -10.80 21.06
C VAL A 259 10.60 -11.12 21.84
N ASP A 260 11.04 -12.37 21.83
CA ASP A 260 12.22 -12.79 22.59
C ASP A 260 13.50 -12.11 22.09
N ALA A 261 13.65 -11.93 20.76
CA ALA A 261 14.81 -11.25 20.19
C ALA A 261 14.79 -9.75 20.48
N LEU A 262 13.63 -9.10 20.36
CA LEU A 262 13.45 -7.67 20.63
C LEU A 262 13.73 -7.34 22.09
N VAL A 263 13.13 -8.09 23.02
CA VAL A 263 13.24 -7.84 24.46
C VAL A 263 14.66 -8.08 24.97
N ARG A 264 15.34 -9.11 24.44
CA ARG A 264 16.74 -9.39 24.77
C ARG A 264 17.68 -8.27 24.33
N ASP A 265 17.32 -7.56 23.26
CA ASP A 265 18.07 -6.44 22.68
C ASP A 265 19.58 -6.70 22.68
N THR A 266 20.00 -7.74 21.96
CA THR A 266 21.40 -8.19 21.96
C THR A 266 22.37 -7.15 21.42
N SER A 267 21.88 -6.28 20.54
CA SER A 267 22.60 -5.12 20.01
C SER A 267 22.69 -3.96 21.00
N GLY A 268 21.96 -4.01 22.12
CA GLY A 268 21.86 -2.90 23.06
C GLY A 268 21.25 -1.62 22.47
N GLY A 269 20.46 -1.75 21.39
CA GLY A 269 19.93 -0.63 20.62
C GLY A 269 18.88 0.17 21.37
N PHE A 270 18.22 -0.42 22.36
CA PHE A 270 17.22 0.25 23.22
C PHE A 270 17.75 0.59 24.63
N ARG A 271 18.88 0.00 25.05
CA ARG A 271 19.42 0.18 26.42
C ARG A 271 19.61 1.65 26.81
N ARG A 272 20.04 2.49 25.86
CA ARG A 272 20.25 3.93 26.03
C ARG A 272 18.98 4.70 26.45
N TYR A 273 17.82 4.14 26.15
CA TYR A 273 16.52 4.78 26.29
C TYR A 273 15.66 4.17 27.41
N GLN A 274 16.21 3.20 28.14
CA GLN A 274 15.50 2.44 29.16
C GLN A 274 16.21 2.55 30.52
N SER A 275 15.47 2.42 31.60
CA SER A 275 16.05 2.26 32.93
C SER A 275 16.77 0.90 33.09
N ASN A 276 17.81 0.90 33.91
CA ASN A 276 18.68 -0.27 34.12
C ASN A 276 17.95 -1.36 34.92
N PRO A 277 17.96 -2.65 34.51
CA PRO A 277 17.24 -3.72 35.22
C PRO A 277 17.71 -3.96 36.67
N ALA A 278 18.96 -3.61 37.00
CA ALA A 278 19.58 -3.94 38.27
C ALA A 278 19.10 -3.08 39.47
N GLU A 279 18.34 -2.01 39.23
CA GLU A 279 17.93 -1.07 40.28
C GLU A 279 16.59 -1.40 40.93
N HIS A 280 15.79 -2.30 40.32
CA HIS A 280 14.46 -2.66 40.85
C HIS A 280 14.48 -3.78 41.91
N GLU A 281 15.60 -4.48 42.12
CA GLU A 281 15.75 -5.52 43.15
C GLU A 281 16.44 -5.04 44.45
N VAL A 282 16.92 -3.79 44.50
CA VAL A 282 17.63 -3.25 45.68
C VAL A 282 16.91 -2.02 46.24
N VAL A 283 15.68 -2.20 46.74
CA VAL A 283 15.08 -1.23 47.66
C VAL A 283 14.54 -1.96 48.90
N ALA A 284 15.47 -2.40 49.74
CA ALA A 284 15.24 -2.62 51.16
C ALA A 284 16.58 -2.52 51.91
N GLY A 285 16.99 -1.30 52.25
CA GLY A 285 18.03 -1.04 53.24
C GLY A 285 19.36 -0.52 52.70
N ASN A 286 19.46 0.78 52.48
CA ASN A 286 20.27 1.68 53.31
C ASN A 286 20.30 3.07 52.67
N SER A 287 19.88 4.04 53.46
CA SER A 287 20.00 5.46 53.18
C SER A 287 21.43 5.90 53.50
N ASP A 288 22.27 6.00 52.49
CA ASP A 288 23.39 6.94 52.47
C ASP A 288 23.40 7.59 51.09
N GLY A 289 23.28 8.92 51.10
CA GLY A 289 23.17 9.74 49.89
C GLY A 289 24.44 9.67 49.06
N ASP A 290 24.25 9.87 47.75
CA ASP A 290 25.26 9.87 46.68
C ASP A 290 25.49 8.50 46.00
N SER A 291 24.46 8.02 45.31
CA SER A 291 24.64 7.19 44.11
C SER A 291 23.61 7.60 43.06
N ASP A 292 24.10 8.10 41.92
CA ASP A 292 23.35 8.44 40.73
C ASP A 292 22.42 7.28 40.34
N SER A 293 21.11 7.45 40.53
CA SER A 293 20.12 6.69 39.78
C SER A 293 20.21 7.15 38.32
N ALA A 294 21.11 6.56 37.54
CA ALA A 294 21.39 7.00 36.19
C ALA A 294 20.18 6.70 35.30
N GLY A 295 19.33 7.72 35.10
CA GLY A 295 18.24 7.69 34.12
C GLY A 295 18.76 7.46 32.69
N PRO A 296 17.88 7.31 31.69
CA PRO A 296 18.29 7.04 30.32
C PRO A 296 19.21 8.16 29.78
N ASP A 297 20.22 7.81 28.99
CA ASP A 297 21.13 8.81 28.40
C ASP A 297 20.37 9.82 27.53
N VAL A 298 19.29 9.35 26.86
CA VAL A 298 18.37 10.18 26.07
C VAL A 298 16.93 9.82 26.42
N GLN A 299 16.17 10.81 26.88
CA GLN A 299 14.76 10.62 27.22
C GLN A 299 13.90 10.54 25.96
N LEU A 300 13.19 9.43 25.78
CA LEU A 300 12.12 9.33 24.79
C LEU A 300 10.87 10.08 25.28
N SER A 301 10.18 10.70 24.34
CA SER A 301 8.90 11.37 24.59
C SER A 301 7.71 10.51 24.13
N ALA A 302 7.90 9.67 23.11
CA ALA A 302 6.87 8.75 22.62
C ALA A 302 7.46 7.47 22.00
N VAL A 303 6.70 6.39 22.03
CA VAL A 303 6.97 5.12 21.33
C VAL A 303 5.74 4.74 20.49
N PHE A 304 5.96 4.59 19.19
CA PHE A 304 4.96 4.18 18.20
C PHE A 304 5.09 2.68 17.95
N HIS A 305 4.05 1.92 18.25
CA HIS A 305 4.06 0.46 18.20
C HIS A 305 3.43 -0.05 16.90
N LEU A 306 4.28 -0.64 16.05
CA LEU A 306 3.93 -1.45 14.89
C LEU A 306 3.96 -2.92 15.31
N ALA A 307 2.98 -3.32 16.11
CA ALA A 307 2.91 -4.66 16.70
C ALA A 307 1.48 -5.19 16.72
N ASP A 308 1.35 -6.48 16.43
CA ASP A 308 0.06 -7.17 16.42
C ASP A 308 -0.57 -7.21 17.83
N PRO A 309 -1.91 -7.32 17.94
CA PRO A 309 -2.61 -7.38 19.22
C PRO A 309 -2.08 -8.40 20.21
N ASP A 310 -1.60 -9.56 19.74
CA ASP A 310 -1.04 -10.61 20.60
C ASP A 310 0.35 -10.25 21.14
N VAL A 311 1.15 -9.53 20.37
CA VAL A 311 2.44 -9.00 20.82
C VAL A 311 2.23 -7.94 21.90
N LEU A 312 1.28 -7.03 21.71
CA LEU A 312 0.95 -5.98 22.67
C LEU A 312 0.48 -6.53 24.03
N ARG A 313 -0.07 -7.76 24.06
CA ARG A 313 -0.49 -8.46 25.29
C ARG A 313 0.62 -9.32 25.90
N HIS A 314 1.70 -9.58 25.17
CA HIS A 314 2.69 -10.56 25.58
C HIS A 314 3.44 -10.07 26.83
N PRO A 315 3.50 -10.83 27.93
CA PRO A 315 4.07 -10.36 29.21
C PRO A 315 5.50 -9.83 29.10
N LYS A 316 6.36 -10.50 28.31
CA LYS A 316 7.74 -10.03 28.09
C LYS A 316 7.79 -8.70 27.34
N TYR A 317 6.88 -8.48 26.39
CA TYR A 317 6.81 -7.24 25.63
C TYR A 317 6.33 -6.11 26.54
N VAL A 318 5.26 -6.33 27.31
CA VAL A 318 4.74 -5.38 28.31
C VAL A 318 5.84 -4.95 29.29
N ALA A 319 6.53 -5.91 29.91
CA ALA A 319 7.60 -5.62 30.86
C ALA A 319 8.76 -4.84 30.22
N TRP A 320 9.07 -5.13 28.96
CA TRP A 320 10.07 -4.38 28.20
C TRP A 320 9.63 -2.94 27.89
N VAL A 321 8.36 -2.74 27.51
CA VAL A 321 7.79 -1.41 27.25
C VAL A 321 7.81 -0.52 28.50
N GLN A 322 7.48 -1.08 29.67
CA GLN A 322 7.46 -0.33 30.94
C GLN A 322 8.82 0.30 31.31
N ARG A 323 9.93 -0.24 30.78
CA ARG A 323 11.29 0.26 31.06
C ARG A 323 11.64 1.56 30.36
N PHE A 324 10.84 2.03 29.40
CA PHE A 324 11.02 3.37 28.80
C PHE A 324 10.64 4.51 29.77
N GLY A 325 9.94 4.19 30.85
CA GLY A 325 9.58 5.12 31.93
C GLY A 325 8.15 5.66 31.81
N ALA A 326 7.55 5.99 32.96
CA ALA A 326 6.14 6.38 33.07
C ALA A 326 5.78 7.71 32.35
N GLY A 327 6.79 8.52 32.00
CA GLY A 327 6.62 9.77 31.28
C GLY A 327 6.43 9.62 29.76
N VAL A 328 6.67 8.42 29.21
CA VAL A 328 6.66 8.15 27.76
C VAL A 328 5.24 7.90 27.27
N GLU A 329 4.87 8.57 26.18
CA GLU A 329 3.61 8.31 25.49
C GLU A 329 3.72 7.04 24.63
N HIS A 330 2.75 6.13 24.74
CA HIS A 330 2.72 4.93 23.91
C HIS A 330 1.59 5.04 22.88
N VAL A 331 1.92 4.91 21.60
CA VAL A 331 0.99 5.06 20.48
C VAL A 331 0.82 3.73 19.76
N LEU A 332 -0.41 3.19 19.69
CA LEU A 332 -0.69 1.93 19.00
C LEU A 332 -1.15 2.21 17.57
N LEU A 333 -0.46 1.63 16.57
CA LEU A 333 -0.78 1.87 15.14
C LEU A 333 -1.44 0.67 14.45
N SER A 334 -1.27 -0.53 14.99
CA SER A 334 -1.80 -1.81 14.45
C SER A 334 -2.87 -2.44 15.34
N HIS A 335 -3.62 -1.62 16.07
CA HIS A 335 -4.57 -2.07 17.11
C HIS A 335 -6.04 -1.92 16.64
N ASP A 336 -6.91 -2.86 17.00
CA ASP A 336 -8.32 -2.89 16.54
C ASP A 336 -9.15 -1.64 16.90
N GLY A 337 -8.75 -0.95 17.96
CA GLY A 337 -9.35 0.33 18.36
C GLY A 337 -8.94 1.53 17.50
N CYS A 338 -7.97 1.41 16.59
CA CYS A 338 -7.61 2.49 15.67
C CYS A 338 -8.82 2.84 14.78
N PRO A 339 -9.15 4.13 14.60
CA PRO A 339 -10.30 4.49 13.78
C PRO A 339 -10.17 3.97 12.36
N ARG A 340 -11.13 3.15 11.91
CA ARG A 340 -11.19 2.61 10.54
C ARG A 340 -11.85 3.59 9.57
N LYS A 341 -11.39 4.85 9.60
CA LYS A 341 -11.88 5.90 8.70
C LYS A 341 -11.30 5.68 7.30
N THR A 342 -12.11 5.81 6.27
CA THR A 342 -11.64 5.72 4.88
C THR A 342 -10.67 6.86 4.63
N VAL A 343 -9.54 6.54 4.03
CA VAL A 343 -8.49 7.51 3.75
C VAL A 343 -8.86 8.35 2.54
N TYR A 344 -9.52 7.76 1.54
CA TYR A 344 -9.91 8.39 0.27
C TYR A 344 -11.28 9.09 0.42
N ARG A 345 -11.29 10.28 1.03
CA ARG A 345 -12.52 10.99 1.45
C ARG A 345 -13.40 11.37 0.26
N ALA A 346 -12.82 11.98 -0.77
CA ALA A 346 -13.57 12.40 -1.95
C ALA A 346 -14.20 11.21 -2.68
N SER A 347 -13.41 10.15 -2.87
CA SER A 347 -13.92 8.88 -3.40
C SER A 347 -15.02 8.32 -2.51
N ALA A 348 -14.86 8.27 -1.19
CA ALA A 348 -15.87 7.75 -0.27
C ALA A 348 -17.17 8.56 -0.27
N THR A 349 -17.10 9.89 -0.32
CA THR A 349 -18.26 10.77 -0.45
C THR A 349 -19.02 10.50 -1.75
N LEU A 350 -18.31 10.46 -2.89
CA LEU A 350 -18.92 10.15 -4.18
C LEU A 350 -19.58 8.76 -4.16
N GLN A 351 -18.94 7.76 -3.54
CA GLN A 351 -19.51 6.42 -3.39
C GLN A 351 -20.76 6.41 -2.51
N ALA A 352 -20.80 7.16 -1.41
CA ALA A 352 -21.98 7.27 -0.56
C ALA A 352 -23.15 7.93 -1.30
N GLN A 353 -22.86 8.98 -2.09
CA GLN A 353 -23.84 9.63 -2.96
C GLN A 353 -24.36 8.65 -4.03
N LEU A 354 -23.47 7.95 -4.73
CA LEU A 354 -23.85 6.98 -5.77
C LEU A 354 -24.62 5.79 -5.19
N GLN A 355 -24.22 5.25 -4.04
CA GLN A 355 -24.94 4.17 -3.35
C GLN A 355 -26.34 4.60 -2.93
N SER A 356 -26.53 5.87 -2.56
CA SER A 356 -27.86 6.37 -2.22
C SER A 356 -28.83 6.36 -3.41
N VAL A 357 -28.31 6.53 -4.64
CA VAL A 357 -29.08 6.56 -5.89
C VAL A 357 -29.19 5.16 -6.52
N PHE A 358 -28.09 4.40 -6.52
CA PHE A 358 -27.97 3.07 -7.13
C PHE A 358 -27.52 2.03 -6.08
N PRO A 359 -28.37 1.67 -5.10
CA PRO A 359 -27.98 0.84 -3.95
C PRO A 359 -27.57 -0.59 -4.30
N ARG A 360 -27.91 -1.09 -5.49
CA ARG A 360 -27.49 -2.42 -5.99
C ARG A 360 -26.13 -2.37 -6.71
N ALA A 361 -25.75 -1.20 -7.22
CA ALA A 361 -24.56 -1.03 -8.06
C ALA A 361 -23.31 -0.62 -7.26
N PHE A 362 -23.48 -0.16 -6.02
CA PHE A 362 -22.38 0.30 -5.16
C PHE A 362 -22.49 -0.29 -3.75
N PRO A 363 -21.36 -0.62 -3.11
CA PRO A 363 -21.35 -1.18 -1.76
C PRO A 363 -21.84 -0.14 -0.72
N PRO A 364 -22.45 -0.57 0.40
CA PRO A 364 -22.84 0.30 1.50
C PRO A 364 -21.68 1.15 2.03
N ALA A 365 -21.94 2.42 2.31
CA ALA A 365 -20.96 3.39 2.81
C ALA A 365 -20.92 3.53 4.35
N ASP A 366 -21.74 2.76 5.06
CA ASP A 366 -21.91 2.79 6.53
C ASP A 366 -20.74 2.15 7.31
N ARG A 367 -19.75 1.60 6.61
CA ARG A 367 -18.55 1.02 7.21
C ARG A 367 -17.83 1.95 8.19
N GLU A 368 -17.78 3.25 7.93
CA GLU A 368 -17.13 4.20 8.85
C GLU A 368 -17.87 4.35 10.19
N LEU A 369 -19.09 3.83 10.31
CA LEU A 369 -19.87 3.84 11.55
C LEU A 369 -19.57 2.62 12.45
N GLN A 370 -18.82 1.64 11.95
CA GLN A 370 -18.45 0.44 12.68
C GLN A 370 -17.17 0.68 13.48
N ASP A 371 -17.28 1.42 14.59
CA ASP A 371 -16.23 1.36 15.60
C ASP A 371 -16.15 -0.04 16.20
N ALA A 372 -14.96 -0.45 16.61
CA ALA A 372 -14.85 -1.61 17.47
C ALA A 372 -15.70 -1.37 18.73
N GLU A 373 -16.71 -2.23 18.95
CA GLU A 373 -17.66 -2.15 20.07
C GLU A 373 -16.98 -2.38 21.46
N VAL A 374 -16.00 -1.56 21.89
CA VAL A 374 -15.36 -1.59 23.25
C VAL A 374 -14.22 -2.65 23.37
N PRO A 375 -13.45 -2.85 24.48
CA PRO A 375 -12.61 -2.04 25.39
C PRO A 375 -11.07 -2.30 25.22
N PHE A 376 -10.59 -2.84 24.09
CA PHE A 376 -9.22 -3.41 24.01
C PHE A 376 -8.09 -2.41 24.35
N SER A 377 -8.22 -1.14 23.97
CA SER A 377 -7.26 -0.08 24.31
C SER A 377 -7.16 0.15 25.83
N ARG A 378 -8.28 0.06 26.57
CA ARG A 378 -8.26 0.15 28.05
C ARG A 378 -7.46 -1.00 28.67
N ARG A 379 -7.51 -2.20 28.09
CA ARG A 379 -6.76 -3.37 28.60
C ARG A 379 -5.25 -3.23 28.34
N VAL A 380 -4.84 -2.83 27.14
CA VAL A 380 -3.41 -2.57 26.84
C VAL A 380 -2.90 -1.37 27.65
N SER A 381 -3.74 -0.35 27.82
CA SER A 381 -3.41 0.80 28.65
C SER A 381 -3.05 0.41 30.07
N MET A 382 -3.87 -0.41 30.73
CA MET A 382 -3.58 -0.91 32.08
C MET A 382 -2.28 -1.73 32.16
N LEU A 383 -1.86 -2.36 31.05
CA LEU A 383 -0.62 -3.14 31.00
C LEU A 383 0.62 -2.26 30.82
N PHE A 384 0.58 -1.28 29.91
CA PHE A 384 1.77 -0.47 29.59
C PHE A 384 2.00 0.64 30.61
N ALA A 385 0.94 1.35 30.99
CA ALA A 385 1.01 2.50 31.90
C ALA A 385 -0.26 2.51 32.77
N PRO A 386 -0.22 1.92 33.98
CA PRO A 386 -1.39 1.85 34.86
C PRO A 386 -2.02 3.23 35.16
N ASP A 387 -1.17 4.27 35.21
CA ASP A 387 -1.54 5.62 35.61
C ASP A 387 -1.79 6.57 34.43
N ARG A 388 -1.60 6.13 33.16
CA ARG A 388 -1.79 6.97 31.98
C ARG A 388 -2.41 6.19 30.80
N PRO A 389 -3.36 6.79 30.07
CA PRO A 389 -3.96 6.16 28.91
C PRO A 389 -2.93 5.98 27.79
N VAL A 390 -2.88 4.79 27.20
CA VAL A 390 -2.20 4.57 25.92
C VAL A 390 -2.95 5.31 24.81
N VAL A 391 -2.21 5.94 23.89
CA VAL A 391 -2.76 6.64 22.74
C VAL A 391 -3.07 5.64 21.63
N VAL A 392 -4.29 5.67 21.13
CA VAL A 392 -4.65 4.95 19.92
C VAL A 392 -4.32 5.85 18.74
N GLY A 393 -3.53 5.34 17.80
CA GLY A 393 -3.14 6.09 16.62
C GLY A 393 -4.34 6.47 15.76
N GLU A 394 -4.20 7.59 15.06
CA GLU A 394 -5.18 8.05 14.09
C GLU A 394 -4.43 8.63 12.88
N SER A 395 -4.99 8.46 11.69
CA SER A 395 -4.39 9.04 10.49
C SER A 395 -4.33 10.57 10.59
N LEU A 396 -3.20 11.12 10.16
CA LEU A 396 -2.74 12.50 10.30
C LEU A 396 -2.48 13.01 11.72
N LEU A 397 -2.55 12.14 12.74
CA LEU A 397 -2.13 12.50 14.10
C LEU A 397 -0.65 12.91 14.09
N LYS A 398 -0.37 14.12 14.58
CA LYS A 398 0.99 14.65 14.68
C LYS A 398 1.49 14.53 16.10
N PHE A 399 2.78 14.25 16.23
CA PHE A 399 3.52 14.34 17.48
C PHE A 399 4.74 15.25 17.27
N ALA A 400 4.74 16.41 17.92
CA ALA A 400 5.88 17.30 17.91
C ALA A 400 6.92 16.82 18.93
N ILE A 401 8.15 16.59 18.46
CA ILE A 401 9.30 16.19 19.29
C ILE A 401 10.05 17.44 19.76
N ALA A 402 10.27 18.37 18.83
CA ALA A 402 10.93 19.66 19.04
C ALA A 402 10.20 20.78 18.26
N PRO A 403 10.19 22.03 18.78
CA PRO A 403 10.83 22.47 20.03
C PRO A 403 10.07 21.99 21.27
N ALA A 404 10.77 21.92 22.42
CA ALA A 404 10.19 21.42 23.68
C ALA A 404 8.88 22.13 24.09
N ALA A 405 8.77 23.43 23.80
CA ALA A 405 7.56 24.23 24.10
C ALA A 405 6.30 23.81 23.33
N ARG A 406 6.45 23.05 22.23
CA ARG A 406 5.33 22.53 21.42
C ARG A 406 5.22 21.02 21.50
N ARG A 407 5.98 20.36 22.37
CA ARG A 407 6.04 18.91 22.45
C ARG A 407 4.67 18.34 22.83
N GLY A 408 4.25 17.29 22.12
CA GLY A 408 2.98 16.62 22.36
C GLY A 408 2.19 16.35 21.08
N PHE A 409 0.95 15.89 21.26
CA PHE A 409 0.06 15.53 20.16
C PHE A 409 -0.71 16.72 19.61
N ASP A 410 -0.90 16.72 18.30
CA ASP A 410 -1.80 17.60 17.56
C ASP A 410 -2.69 16.74 16.66
N ALA A 411 -3.98 16.67 17.01
CA ALA A 411 -5.02 15.97 16.26
C ALA A 411 -5.82 16.93 15.35
N GLY A 412 -5.41 18.19 15.19
CA GLY A 412 -6.14 19.18 14.39
C GLY A 412 -6.20 18.85 12.89
N ALA A 413 -5.32 17.99 12.40
CA ALA A 413 -5.34 17.47 11.03
C ALA A 413 -6.10 16.14 10.89
N CYS A 414 -6.46 15.48 11.99
CA CYS A 414 -7.24 14.24 11.95
C CYS A 414 -8.64 14.54 11.41
N TRP A 415 -9.07 13.80 10.38
CA TRP A 415 -10.36 14.04 9.76
C TRP A 415 -11.53 13.44 10.55
N LYS A 416 -12.72 14.02 10.40
CA LYS A 416 -13.96 13.48 10.95
C LYS A 416 -14.43 12.26 10.14
N ARG A 417 -15.34 11.46 10.70
CA ARG A 417 -16.01 10.39 9.96
C ARG A 417 -16.82 10.97 8.81
N LEU A 418 -17.06 10.14 7.78
CA LEU A 418 -17.93 10.45 6.66
C LEU A 418 -19.35 10.67 7.17
N ASP A 419 -19.92 11.80 6.80
CA ASP A 419 -21.32 12.11 7.06
C ASP A 419 -22.16 11.51 5.91
N VAL A 420 -22.64 10.29 6.13
CA VAL A 420 -23.44 9.56 5.14
C VAL A 420 -24.81 10.20 4.98
N ASP A 421 -25.37 10.77 6.06
CA ASP A 421 -26.67 11.44 6.03
C ASP A 421 -26.61 12.73 5.21
N GLU A 422 -25.52 13.50 5.33
CA GLU A 422 -25.25 14.66 4.48
C GLU A 422 -25.11 14.25 3.01
N ALA A 423 -24.34 13.21 2.72
CA ALA A 423 -24.20 12.68 1.35
C ALA A 423 -25.55 12.25 0.75
N HIS A 424 -26.41 11.60 1.54
CA HIS A 424 -27.76 11.19 1.13
C HIS A 424 -28.73 12.37 0.98
N THR A 425 -28.52 13.45 1.73
CA THR A 425 -29.31 14.67 1.62
C THR A 425 -29.02 15.37 0.30
N LEU A 426 -27.75 15.45 -0.10
CA LEU A 426 -27.32 16.07 -1.36
C LEU A 426 -27.88 15.37 -2.61
N THR A 427 -28.18 14.07 -2.52
CA THR A 427 -28.75 13.30 -3.64
C THR A 427 -30.28 13.19 -3.62
N ALA A 428 -30.96 13.75 -2.62
CA ALA A 428 -32.41 13.59 -2.45
C ALA A 428 -33.21 14.07 -3.68
N ALA A 429 -32.81 15.19 -4.28
CA ALA A 429 -33.45 15.72 -5.48
C ALA A 429 -33.24 14.81 -6.71
N ILE A 430 -32.04 14.24 -6.85
CA ILE A 430 -31.71 13.31 -7.94
C ILE A 430 -32.57 12.04 -7.80
N ARG A 431 -32.67 11.46 -6.60
CA ARG A 431 -33.51 10.29 -6.32
C ARG A 431 -34.97 10.54 -6.65
N ALA A 432 -35.55 11.64 -6.13
CA ALA A 432 -36.93 11.98 -6.40
C ALA A 432 -37.24 12.14 -7.90
N ARG A 433 -36.28 12.69 -8.67
CA ARG A 433 -36.41 12.82 -10.14
C ARG A 433 -36.39 11.45 -10.83
N LEU A 434 -35.54 10.52 -10.41
CA LEU A 434 -35.48 9.18 -10.99
C LEU A 434 -36.72 8.34 -10.64
N GLU A 435 -37.17 8.39 -9.38
CA GLU A 435 -38.41 7.71 -8.93
C GLU A 435 -39.64 8.17 -9.71
N GLN A 436 -39.78 9.47 -9.96
CA GLN A 436 -40.86 10.02 -10.78
C GLN A 436 -40.82 9.50 -12.22
N ARG A 437 -39.62 9.34 -12.78
CA ARG A 437 -39.45 8.85 -14.15
C ARG A 437 -39.74 7.35 -14.25
N ASP A 438 -39.24 6.55 -13.31
CA ASP A 438 -39.51 5.11 -13.25
C ASP A 438 -41.01 4.82 -13.06
N ALA A 439 -41.73 5.65 -12.29
CA ALA A 439 -43.19 5.56 -12.14
C ALA A 439 -43.95 5.87 -13.45
N VAL A 440 -43.40 6.72 -14.30
CA VAL A 440 -43.97 7.02 -15.63
C VAL A 440 -43.68 5.86 -16.60
N ASP A 441 -42.46 5.33 -16.62
CA ASP A 441 -42.06 4.26 -17.53
C ASP A 441 -42.76 2.92 -17.21
N THR A 442 -42.94 2.58 -15.92
CA THR A 442 -43.68 1.38 -15.48
C THR A 442 -45.16 1.39 -15.85
N SER A 443 -45.75 2.56 -16.12
CA SER A 443 -47.13 2.66 -16.63
C SER A 443 -47.26 2.33 -18.13
N SER A 444 -46.13 2.19 -18.85
CA SER A 444 -46.08 1.99 -20.31
C SER A 444 -45.41 0.70 -20.78
N ALA A 445 -44.72 -0.04 -19.90
CA ALA A 445 -43.89 -1.18 -20.30
C ALA A 445 -44.61 -2.54 -20.20
N ALA A 446 -44.77 -3.21 -21.35
CA ALA A 446 -45.00 -4.66 -21.39
C ALA A 446 -43.74 -5.38 -20.89
N THR A 447 -43.89 -6.27 -19.90
CA THR A 447 -42.80 -7.04 -19.30
C THR A 447 -42.15 -7.94 -20.36
N THR A 448 -41.05 -7.48 -20.95
CA THR A 448 -40.23 -8.33 -21.82
C THR A 448 -39.43 -9.25 -20.90
N PRO A 449 -39.52 -10.60 -21.03
CA PRO A 449 -38.80 -11.50 -20.15
C PRO A 449 -37.29 -11.28 -20.29
N THR A 450 -36.60 -11.07 -19.17
CA THR A 450 -35.14 -10.99 -19.13
C THR A 450 -34.56 -12.29 -19.71
N PRO A 451 -33.72 -12.24 -20.74
CA PRO A 451 -33.11 -13.44 -21.28
C PRO A 451 -32.28 -14.12 -20.19
N THR A 452 -32.52 -15.40 -19.96
CA THR A 452 -31.66 -16.23 -19.09
C THR A 452 -30.25 -16.26 -19.68
N LEU A 453 -29.30 -15.63 -18.99
CA LEU A 453 -27.89 -15.66 -19.36
C LEU A 453 -27.32 -17.07 -19.16
N ALA A 454 -26.53 -17.55 -20.13
CA ALA A 454 -25.88 -18.85 -20.05
C ALA A 454 -24.80 -18.93 -18.95
N VAL A 455 -24.21 -17.78 -18.60
CA VAL A 455 -23.27 -17.64 -17.48
C VAL A 455 -23.68 -16.40 -16.71
N ASN A 456 -23.86 -16.54 -15.40
CA ASN A 456 -24.12 -15.42 -14.53
C ASN A 456 -22.83 -14.99 -13.82
N GLY A 457 -22.76 -13.73 -13.45
CA GLY A 457 -21.57 -13.19 -12.82
C GLY A 457 -21.73 -11.73 -12.44
N ARG A 458 -20.65 -11.18 -11.91
CA ARG A 458 -20.56 -9.79 -11.47
C ARG A 458 -19.18 -9.25 -11.83
N ILE A 459 -19.14 -8.02 -12.30
CA ILE A 459 -17.90 -7.26 -12.48
C ILE A 459 -17.86 -6.11 -11.48
N THR A 460 -16.73 -5.97 -10.78
CA THR A 460 -16.47 -4.86 -9.86
C THR A 460 -15.22 -4.11 -10.31
N PHE A 461 -15.36 -2.82 -10.56
CA PHE A 461 -14.25 -1.94 -10.97
C PHE A 461 -13.51 -1.45 -9.73
N LEU A 462 -12.39 -2.07 -9.37
CA LEU A 462 -11.61 -1.69 -8.20
C LEU A 462 -10.90 -0.36 -8.39
N GLY A 463 -10.48 -0.06 -9.61
CA GLY A 463 -9.96 1.24 -10.00
C GLY A 463 -10.17 1.51 -11.48
N THR A 464 -10.29 2.80 -11.82
CA THR A 464 -10.73 3.27 -13.14
C THR A 464 -9.79 4.30 -13.76
N GLY A 465 -8.61 4.49 -13.17
CA GLY A 465 -7.65 5.50 -13.54
C GLY A 465 -6.39 4.98 -14.22
N CYS A 466 -5.77 5.85 -15.04
CA CYS A 466 -4.45 5.59 -15.64
C CYS A 466 -3.29 6.17 -14.82
N ALA A 467 -2.10 5.58 -14.99
CA ALA A 467 -0.76 6.00 -14.58
C ALA A 467 -0.51 6.21 -13.07
N ILE A 468 -1.24 7.13 -12.44
CA ILE A 468 -1.05 7.55 -11.05
C ILE A 468 -2.43 7.58 -10.38
N PRO A 469 -2.59 7.11 -9.13
CA PRO A 469 -3.86 7.24 -8.43
C PRO A 469 -4.20 8.72 -8.15
N SER A 470 -5.47 9.09 -8.18
CA SER A 470 -5.94 10.44 -7.87
C SER A 470 -6.91 10.48 -6.68
N LYS A 471 -7.39 11.69 -6.36
CA LYS A 471 -8.44 11.95 -5.36
C LYS A 471 -9.67 11.07 -5.60
N TYR A 472 -10.18 11.02 -6.84
CA TYR A 472 -11.43 10.32 -7.17
C TYR A 472 -11.24 8.88 -7.68
N ARG A 473 -10.14 8.59 -8.39
CA ARG A 473 -9.94 7.30 -9.08
C ARG A 473 -8.66 6.62 -8.65
N ASN A 474 -8.75 5.33 -8.32
CA ASN A 474 -7.60 4.46 -8.16
C ASN A 474 -7.06 4.04 -9.53
N VAL A 475 -5.81 3.54 -9.57
CA VAL A 475 -5.26 2.88 -10.75
C VAL A 475 -6.01 1.58 -11.07
N THR A 476 -5.93 1.15 -12.32
CA THR A 476 -6.80 0.13 -12.90
C THR A 476 -6.70 -1.25 -12.25
N GLY A 477 -7.87 -1.84 -12.04
CA GLY A 477 -8.02 -3.22 -11.59
C GLY A 477 -9.50 -3.59 -11.52
N MET A 478 -9.84 -4.82 -11.90
CA MET A 478 -11.23 -5.28 -11.97
C MET A 478 -11.35 -6.70 -11.47
N TYR A 479 -12.40 -6.96 -10.69
CA TYR A 479 -12.66 -8.26 -10.11
C TYR A 479 -13.96 -8.84 -10.66
N LEU A 480 -13.87 -10.01 -11.30
CA LEU A 480 -15.02 -10.76 -11.77
C LEU A 480 -15.34 -11.90 -10.80
N GLU A 481 -16.59 -11.99 -10.38
CA GLU A 481 -17.17 -13.15 -9.72
C GLU A 481 -17.96 -13.93 -10.78
N ILE A 482 -17.47 -15.11 -11.17
CA ILE A 482 -18.11 -15.97 -12.17
C ILE A 482 -18.85 -17.09 -11.43
N GLU A 483 -20.18 -17.16 -11.60
CA GLU A 483 -21.02 -18.18 -10.96
C GLU A 483 -20.95 -19.50 -11.74
N HIS A 484 -20.87 -20.61 -11.01
CA HIS A 484 -20.88 -21.97 -11.57
C HIS A 484 -22.31 -22.52 -11.61
N GLU A 485 -22.68 -23.20 -12.70
CA GLU A 485 -23.96 -23.89 -12.75
C GLU A 485 -24.01 -25.00 -11.68
N GLN A 486 -25.01 -24.94 -10.80
CA GLN A 486 -25.32 -26.04 -9.89
C GLN A 486 -25.82 -27.23 -10.71
N PRO A 487 -25.28 -28.46 -10.53
CA PRO A 487 -25.84 -29.62 -11.20
C PRO A 487 -27.31 -29.77 -10.80
N ARG A 488 -28.22 -29.67 -11.76
CA ARG A 488 -29.65 -29.95 -11.54
C ARG A 488 -29.74 -31.38 -10.98
N ALA A 489 -30.20 -31.51 -9.74
CA ALA A 489 -30.51 -32.82 -9.18
C ALA A 489 -31.43 -33.55 -10.16
N GLY A 490 -31.00 -34.74 -10.60
CA GLY A 490 -31.69 -35.54 -11.59
C GLY A 490 -33.16 -35.75 -11.24
N GLY A 491 -34.01 -35.80 -12.27
CA GLY A 491 -35.46 -35.89 -12.14
C GLY A 491 -35.94 -36.90 -11.10
N GLY A 492 -36.59 -36.38 -10.07
CA GLY A 492 -37.26 -37.12 -9.02
C GLY A 492 -37.83 -36.12 -8.03
N ASP A 493 -39.16 -36.10 -7.92
CA ASP A 493 -40.03 -35.32 -7.04
C ASP A 493 -39.42 -34.13 -6.28
N ALA A 494 -39.95 -32.94 -6.59
CA ALA A 494 -39.64 -31.68 -5.94
C ALA A 494 -39.86 -31.74 -4.42
N VAL A 495 -38.84 -32.17 -3.69
CA VAL A 495 -38.66 -31.88 -2.28
C VAL A 495 -38.06 -30.48 -2.22
N ALA A 496 -38.83 -29.54 -1.67
CA ALA A 496 -38.36 -28.17 -1.45
C ALA A 496 -37.05 -28.19 -0.65
N LEU A 497 -35.95 -27.83 -1.31
CA LEU A 497 -34.67 -27.61 -0.65
C LEU A 497 -34.80 -26.41 0.32
N PRO A 498 -34.15 -26.46 1.49
CA PRO A 498 -34.19 -25.36 2.45
C PRO A 498 -33.49 -24.10 1.88
N ALA A 499 -33.87 -22.94 2.44
CA ALA A 499 -33.46 -21.58 2.08
C ALA A 499 -32.14 -21.44 1.28
N ALA A 500 -32.26 -20.85 0.08
CA ALA A 500 -31.23 -20.19 -0.74
C ALA A 500 -29.76 -20.56 -0.46
N VAL A 501 -29.32 -21.70 -1.00
CA VAL A 501 -27.87 -21.94 -1.19
C VAL A 501 -27.37 -20.92 -2.21
N SER A 502 -26.47 -20.02 -1.79
CA SER A 502 -25.83 -19.08 -2.72
C SER A 502 -25.07 -19.86 -3.79
N PRO A 503 -25.13 -19.45 -5.08
CA PRO A 503 -24.40 -20.13 -6.14
C PRO A 503 -22.90 -20.15 -5.81
N ASP A 504 -22.24 -21.28 -6.10
CA ASP A 504 -20.79 -21.31 -5.98
C ASP A 504 -20.19 -20.47 -7.12
N TRP A 505 -19.03 -19.88 -6.87
CA TRP A 505 -18.43 -18.90 -7.78
C TRP A 505 -16.92 -18.87 -7.63
N SER A 506 -16.24 -18.41 -8.66
CA SER A 506 -14.78 -18.25 -8.69
C SER A 506 -14.36 -16.86 -9.15
N GLY A 507 -13.24 -16.39 -8.60
CA GLY A 507 -12.71 -15.06 -8.86
C GLY A 507 -11.76 -15.02 -10.06
N PHE A 508 -11.90 -14.00 -10.89
CA PHE A 508 -10.98 -13.69 -11.99
C PHE A 508 -10.65 -12.18 -11.99
N MET A 509 -9.37 -11.84 -11.85
CA MET A 509 -8.91 -10.45 -11.85
C MET A 509 -8.39 -10.04 -13.24
N LEU A 510 -8.82 -8.87 -13.74
CA LEU A 510 -8.30 -8.22 -14.93
C LEU A 510 -7.53 -6.97 -14.53
N ASP A 511 -6.22 -7.02 -14.68
CA ASP A 511 -5.25 -6.09 -14.08
C ASP A 511 -5.42 -5.96 -12.55
N CYS A 512 -4.37 -5.54 -11.87
CA CYS A 512 -4.34 -5.44 -10.42
C CYS A 512 -3.36 -4.33 -10.01
N GLY A 513 -3.71 -3.08 -10.30
CA GLY A 513 -2.94 -1.90 -9.91
C GLY A 513 -2.86 -1.71 -8.39
N GLU A 514 -1.93 -0.85 -7.96
CA GLU A 514 -1.73 -0.51 -6.53
C GLU A 514 -3.06 -0.13 -5.85
N GLY A 515 -3.29 -0.64 -4.64
CA GLY A 515 -4.50 -0.32 -3.87
C GLY A 515 -5.73 -1.17 -4.20
N SER A 516 -5.65 -2.10 -5.17
CA SER A 516 -6.74 -3.04 -5.50
C SER A 516 -7.24 -3.82 -4.27
N TYR A 517 -6.35 -4.23 -3.36
CA TYR A 517 -6.74 -4.86 -2.10
C TYR A 517 -7.57 -3.93 -1.20
N GLY A 518 -7.15 -2.67 -1.04
CA GLY A 518 -7.90 -1.69 -0.25
C GLY A 518 -9.29 -1.45 -0.84
N GLN A 519 -9.40 -1.44 -2.17
CA GLN A 519 -10.66 -1.33 -2.88
C GLN A 519 -11.54 -2.58 -2.72
N LEU A 520 -10.98 -3.80 -2.72
CA LEU A 520 -11.72 -5.02 -2.33
C LEU A 520 -12.24 -4.95 -0.89
N HIS A 521 -11.46 -4.38 0.02
CA HIS A 521 -11.87 -4.17 1.40
C HIS A 521 -13.04 -3.17 1.50
N ARG A 522 -13.05 -2.11 0.68
CA ARG A 522 -14.19 -1.20 0.54
C ARG A 522 -15.41 -1.86 -0.10
N TYR A 523 -15.22 -2.63 -1.17
CA TYR A 523 -16.28 -3.43 -1.80
C TYR A 523 -16.96 -4.39 -0.83
N ALA A 524 -16.18 -5.04 0.04
CA ALA A 524 -16.69 -5.93 1.08
C ALA A 524 -17.37 -5.21 2.26
N GLY A 525 -17.58 -3.89 2.20
CA GLY A 525 -18.14 -3.11 3.31
C GLY A 525 -17.25 -3.12 4.57
N GLY A 526 -15.96 -3.43 4.43
CA GLY A 526 -15.03 -3.59 5.55
C GLY A 526 -15.08 -4.95 6.24
N ASP A 527 -15.89 -5.89 5.73
CA ASP A 527 -15.92 -7.25 6.27
C ASP A 527 -14.67 -8.04 5.84
N THR A 528 -13.72 -8.13 6.76
CA THR A 528 -12.49 -8.92 6.59
C THR A 528 -12.74 -10.40 6.25
N ARG A 529 -13.89 -10.98 6.63
CA ARG A 529 -14.24 -12.37 6.27
C ARG A 529 -14.58 -12.45 4.79
N ARG A 530 -15.41 -11.55 4.28
CA ARG A 530 -15.72 -11.44 2.85
C ARG A 530 -14.49 -11.14 2.01
N VAL A 531 -13.59 -10.26 2.46
CA VAL A 531 -12.32 -10.01 1.76
C VAL A 531 -11.47 -11.28 1.68
N ARG A 532 -11.37 -12.05 2.78
CA ARG A 532 -10.66 -13.33 2.78
C ARG A 532 -11.30 -14.34 1.83
N GLU A 533 -12.62 -14.36 1.72
CA GLU A 533 -13.35 -15.18 0.75
C GLU A 533 -13.01 -14.77 -0.68
N LEU A 534 -13.07 -13.47 -1.01
CA LEU A 534 -12.68 -12.92 -2.32
C LEU A 534 -11.26 -13.34 -2.70
N VAL A 535 -10.29 -13.07 -1.83
CA VAL A 535 -8.87 -13.43 -2.05
C VAL A 535 -8.66 -14.96 -2.12
N GLY A 536 -9.44 -15.73 -1.35
CA GLY A 536 -9.36 -17.19 -1.32
C GLY A 536 -9.93 -17.86 -2.58
N LYS A 537 -11.03 -17.32 -3.11
CA LYS A 537 -11.72 -17.83 -4.31
C LYS A 537 -11.13 -17.34 -5.64
N LEU A 538 -10.16 -16.43 -5.61
CA LEU A 538 -9.43 -15.97 -6.78
C LEU A 538 -8.65 -17.13 -7.44
N LYS A 539 -8.95 -17.42 -8.71
CA LYS A 539 -8.33 -18.52 -9.49
C LYS A 539 -7.36 -18.03 -10.56
N CYS A 540 -7.57 -16.82 -11.08
CA CYS A 540 -6.74 -16.25 -12.13
C CYS A 540 -6.54 -14.74 -11.93
N ILE A 541 -5.33 -14.25 -12.20
CA ILE A 541 -5.03 -12.83 -12.41
C ILE A 541 -4.45 -12.71 -13.82
N TRP A 542 -5.09 -11.95 -14.69
CA TRP A 542 -4.56 -11.62 -16.01
C TRP A 542 -4.07 -10.18 -16.02
N ILE A 543 -2.84 -9.98 -16.47
CA ILE A 543 -2.16 -8.70 -16.59
C ILE A 543 -1.99 -8.39 -18.08
N SER A 544 -2.43 -7.21 -18.50
CA SER A 544 -2.44 -6.76 -19.90
C SER A 544 -1.04 -6.46 -20.43
N HIS A 545 -0.22 -5.78 -19.62
CA HIS A 545 1.12 -5.34 -19.95
C HIS A 545 1.90 -4.92 -18.69
N ASN A 546 3.12 -4.40 -18.87
CA ASN A 546 4.09 -4.23 -17.79
C ASN A 546 4.09 -2.86 -17.08
N HIS A 547 3.22 -1.91 -17.45
CA HIS A 547 3.17 -0.65 -16.73
C HIS A 547 2.66 -0.84 -15.29
N ALA A 548 3.25 -0.07 -14.37
CA ALA A 548 3.12 -0.27 -12.93
C ALA A 548 1.68 -0.16 -12.41
N ASP A 549 0.88 0.70 -13.02
CA ASP A 549 -0.53 0.95 -12.71
C ASP A 549 -1.45 -0.25 -12.98
N HIS A 550 -0.96 -1.32 -13.62
CA HIS A 550 -1.73 -2.53 -13.93
C HIS A 550 -1.37 -3.76 -13.09
N HIS A 551 -0.29 -3.74 -12.30
CA HIS A 551 0.15 -4.99 -11.63
C HIS A 551 0.70 -4.86 -10.20
N LEU A 552 1.01 -3.64 -9.73
CA LEU A 552 1.62 -3.45 -8.41
C LEU A 552 0.76 -3.97 -7.23
N GLY A 553 -0.56 -4.02 -7.36
CA GLY A 553 -1.46 -4.57 -6.35
C GLY A 553 -1.45 -6.10 -6.26
N ALA A 554 -0.92 -6.80 -7.25
CA ALA A 554 -0.92 -8.27 -7.29
C ALA A 554 -0.14 -8.86 -6.11
N VAL A 555 1.03 -8.31 -5.76
CA VAL A 555 1.83 -8.80 -4.62
C VAL A 555 1.08 -8.67 -3.30
N ARG A 556 0.28 -7.62 -3.12
CA ARG A 556 -0.53 -7.45 -1.91
C ARG A 556 -1.63 -8.50 -1.82
N VAL A 557 -2.36 -8.74 -2.91
CA VAL A 557 -3.39 -9.79 -2.98
C VAL A 557 -2.80 -11.18 -2.72
N LEU A 558 -1.67 -11.51 -3.36
CA LEU A 558 -0.99 -12.79 -3.20
C LEU A 558 -0.49 -13.01 -1.77
N SER A 559 0.07 -11.96 -1.13
CA SER A 559 0.60 -12.02 0.25
C SER A 559 -0.46 -12.39 1.30
N LEU A 560 -1.74 -12.18 0.99
CA LEU A 560 -2.86 -12.43 1.88
C LEU A 560 -3.50 -13.81 1.70
N ARG A 561 -3.11 -14.57 0.66
CA ARG A 561 -3.61 -15.92 0.44
C ARG A 561 -3.04 -16.88 1.47
N ALA A 562 -3.86 -17.79 1.98
CA ALA A 562 -3.44 -18.79 2.96
C ALA A 562 -2.25 -19.62 2.46
N CYS A 563 -1.35 -20.05 3.35
CA CYS A 563 -0.18 -20.89 3.01
C CYS A 563 -0.54 -22.11 2.17
N GLU A 564 -1.62 -22.78 2.55
CA GLU A 564 -2.12 -24.01 1.91
C GLU A 564 -3.06 -23.78 0.72
N ALA A 565 -3.31 -22.51 0.34
CA ALA A 565 -4.19 -22.22 -0.78
C ALA A 565 -3.54 -22.66 -2.09
N GLU A 566 -4.34 -23.24 -2.99
CA GLU A 566 -3.87 -23.58 -4.34
C GLU A 566 -3.34 -22.33 -5.05
N PRO A 567 -2.19 -22.39 -5.76
CA PRO A 567 -1.62 -21.23 -6.45
C PRO A 567 -2.60 -20.61 -7.46
N VAL A 568 -2.64 -19.27 -7.53
CA VAL A 568 -3.40 -18.56 -8.58
C VAL A 568 -2.68 -18.76 -9.91
N LEU A 569 -3.42 -18.99 -11.00
CA LEU A 569 -2.85 -18.86 -12.34
C LEU A 569 -2.65 -17.38 -12.65
N LEU A 570 -1.41 -16.92 -12.77
CA LEU A 570 -1.11 -15.55 -13.14
C LEU A 570 -0.66 -15.52 -14.60
N ILE A 571 -1.41 -14.83 -15.45
CA ILE A 571 -1.11 -14.70 -16.88
C ILE A 571 -0.66 -13.27 -17.14
N GLY A 572 0.54 -13.06 -17.67
CA GLY A 572 1.09 -11.72 -17.86
C GLY A 572 2.33 -11.69 -18.75
N PRO A 573 2.93 -10.51 -19.00
CA PRO A 573 4.12 -10.42 -19.82
C PRO A 573 5.36 -10.90 -19.04
N THR A 574 6.36 -11.40 -19.76
CA THR A 574 7.56 -12.03 -19.19
C THR A 574 8.32 -11.14 -18.19
N SER A 575 8.31 -9.82 -18.38
CA SER A 575 8.91 -8.86 -17.46
C SER A 575 8.24 -8.87 -16.07
N VAL A 576 6.91 -9.04 -16.02
CA VAL A 576 6.17 -9.21 -14.76
C VAL A 576 6.53 -10.54 -14.10
N ALA A 577 6.76 -11.60 -14.90
CA ALA A 577 7.25 -12.89 -14.38
C ALA A 577 8.60 -12.71 -13.66
N HIS A 578 9.57 -12.10 -14.33
CA HIS A 578 10.90 -11.86 -13.76
C HIS A 578 10.85 -10.98 -12.51
N TRP A 579 10.01 -9.93 -12.51
CA TRP A 579 9.80 -9.13 -11.32
C TRP A 579 9.23 -9.94 -10.16
N LEU A 580 8.17 -10.72 -10.38
CA LEU A 580 7.53 -11.50 -9.33
C LEU A 580 8.46 -12.59 -8.77
N ASP A 581 9.27 -13.23 -9.60
CA ASP A 581 10.24 -14.23 -9.17
C ASP A 581 11.31 -13.61 -8.27
N GLU A 582 11.83 -12.43 -8.63
CA GLU A 582 12.79 -11.71 -7.81
C GLU A 582 12.17 -11.11 -6.54
N TYR A 583 10.94 -10.58 -6.64
CA TYR A 583 10.20 -10.02 -5.52
C TYR A 583 9.88 -11.12 -4.49
N SER A 584 9.36 -12.26 -4.94
CA SER A 584 8.99 -13.37 -4.05
C SER A 584 10.19 -14.03 -3.36
N ALA A 585 11.38 -13.91 -3.96
CA ALA A 585 12.64 -14.27 -3.31
C ALA A 585 13.03 -13.34 -2.16
N VAL A 586 12.44 -12.13 -2.08
CA VAL A 586 12.61 -11.17 -0.96
C VAL A 586 11.45 -11.28 0.03
N ASP A 587 10.21 -11.36 -0.46
CA ASP A 587 9.00 -11.49 0.37
C ASP A 587 8.43 -12.93 0.33
N PRO A 588 8.80 -13.79 1.31
CA PRO A 588 8.30 -15.16 1.38
C PRO A 588 6.77 -15.30 1.56
N THR A 589 6.02 -14.23 1.77
CA THR A 589 4.55 -14.32 1.80
C THR A 589 3.93 -14.48 0.39
N VAL A 590 4.67 -14.11 -0.65
CA VAL A 590 4.25 -14.20 -2.06
C VAL A 590 4.78 -15.47 -2.74
N ALA A 591 5.90 -16.01 -2.25
CA ALA A 591 6.50 -17.23 -2.78
C ALA A 591 5.52 -18.41 -2.77
N GLY A 592 5.41 -19.12 -3.89
CA GLY A 592 4.52 -20.28 -4.04
C GLY A 592 3.03 -19.96 -4.14
N LYS A 593 2.63 -18.68 -4.21
CA LYS A 593 1.21 -18.27 -4.28
C LYS A 593 0.62 -18.23 -5.68
N TYR A 594 1.48 -18.34 -6.70
CA TYR A 594 1.09 -18.26 -8.09
C TYR A 594 1.82 -19.29 -8.95
N ARG A 595 1.22 -19.65 -10.08
CA ARG A 595 1.89 -20.27 -11.22
C ARG A 595 1.79 -19.27 -12.37
N PHE A 596 2.93 -18.83 -12.88
CA PHE A 596 2.98 -17.87 -13.97
C PHE A 596 2.82 -18.57 -15.33
N VAL A 597 2.14 -17.91 -16.27
CA VAL A 597 2.11 -18.28 -17.69
C VAL A 597 2.17 -16.99 -18.51
N ASP A 598 2.99 -16.97 -19.55
CA ASP A 598 3.11 -15.77 -20.39
C ASP A 598 1.86 -15.50 -21.25
N ASN A 599 1.54 -14.21 -21.50
CA ASN A 599 0.46 -13.85 -22.42
C ASN A 599 0.66 -14.44 -23.83
N TYR A 600 1.91 -14.51 -24.31
CA TYR A 600 2.21 -15.00 -25.67
C TYR A 600 1.84 -16.47 -25.88
N CYS A 601 1.68 -17.25 -24.79
CA CYS A 601 1.14 -18.60 -24.85
C CYS A 601 -0.30 -18.65 -25.41
N PHE A 602 -0.95 -17.50 -25.56
CA PHE A 602 -2.31 -17.34 -26.08
C PHE A 602 -2.38 -16.39 -27.29
N ASP A 603 -1.25 -16.01 -27.89
CA ASP A 603 -1.17 -15.24 -29.14
C ASP A 603 -0.61 -16.11 -30.26
N GLU A 604 -1.47 -16.57 -31.16
CA GLU A 604 -1.09 -17.44 -32.28
C GLU A 604 -0.11 -16.80 -33.27
N LEU A 605 0.08 -15.46 -33.21
CA LEU A 605 1.02 -14.74 -34.07
C LEU A 605 2.40 -14.52 -33.41
N ASP A 606 2.57 -14.83 -32.12
CA ASP A 606 3.87 -14.74 -31.48
C ASP A 606 4.75 -15.92 -31.95
N GLU A 607 5.99 -15.63 -32.30
CA GLU A 607 6.94 -16.64 -32.81
C GLU A 607 7.18 -17.78 -31.81
N ARG A 608 7.04 -17.51 -30.51
CA ARG A 608 7.25 -18.48 -29.42
C ARG A 608 6.01 -19.31 -29.10
N PHE A 609 4.85 -18.98 -29.69
CA PHE A 609 3.58 -19.64 -29.40
C PHE A 609 3.65 -21.16 -29.59
N GLN A 610 4.33 -21.61 -30.64
CA GLN A 610 4.48 -23.05 -30.94
C GLN A 610 5.29 -23.78 -29.86
N ASP A 611 6.32 -23.14 -29.32
CA ASP A 611 7.17 -23.71 -28.27
C ASP A 611 6.45 -23.78 -26.91
N ALA A 612 5.45 -22.90 -26.70
CA ALA A 612 4.66 -22.83 -25.47
C ALA A 612 3.40 -23.73 -25.47
N ALA A 613 3.21 -24.60 -26.46
CA ALA A 613 1.98 -25.36 -26.64
C ALA A 613 1.58 -26.22 -25.42
N ALA A 614 2.55 -26.81 -24.71
CA ALA A 614 2.29 -27.62 -23.52
C ALA A 614 1.80 -26.77 -22.33
N GLU A 615 2.44 -25.63 -22.10
CA GLU A 615 2.09 -24.69 -21.04
C GLU A 615 0.72 -24.05 -21.30
N ALA A 616 0.49 -23.59 -22.54
CA ALA A 616 -0.80 -23.07 -23.00
C ALA A 616 -1.91 -24.11 -22.81
N LYS A 617 -1.67 -25.38 -23.17
CA LYS A 617 -2.64 -26.46 -22.98
C LYS A 617 -2.99 -26.67 -21.50
N ALA A 618 -1.99 -26.69 -20.62
CA ALA A 618 -2.21 -26.83 -19.18
C ALA A 618 -2.97 -25.64 -18.58
N ALA A 619 -2.65 -24.42 -19.01
CA ALA A 619 -3.32 -23.20 -18.59
C ALA A 619 -4.78 -23.15 -19.08
N ARG A 620 -5.05 -23.53 -20.34
CA ARG A 620 -6.41 -23.64 -20.88
C ARG A 620 -7.24 -24.68 -20.13
N ALA A 621 -6.65 -25.83 -19.78
CA ALA A 621 -7.33 -26.83 -18.97
C ALA A 621 -7.69 -26.26 -17.58
N TRP A 622 -6.77 -25.57 -16.92
CA TRP A 622 -7.04 -24.90 -15.66
C TRP A 622 -8.15 -23.85 -15.76
N LEU A 623 -8.10 -22.97 -16.77
CA LEU A 623 -9.10 -21.92 -16.99
C LEU A 623 -10.49 -22.51 -17.24
N ARG A 624 -10.58 -23.60 -17.99
CA ARG A 624 -11.83 -24.33 -18.20
C ARG A 624 -12.36 -24.92 -16.90
N ASP A 625 -11.52 -25.64 -16.17
CA ASP A 625 -11.96 -26.40 -15.00
C ASP A 625 -12.25 -25.48 -13.79
N ALA A 626 -11.51 -24.38 -13.64
CA ALA A 626 -11.65 -23.46 -12.51
C ALA A 626 -12.60 -22.28 -12.75
N LEU A 627 -12.75 -21.82 -14.00
CA LEU A 627 -13.53 -20.62 -14.36
C LEU A 627 -14.58 -20.85 -15.44
N GLY A 628 -14.70 -22.07 -16.00
CA GLY A 628 -15.65 -22.35 -17.10
C GLY A 628 -15.26 -21.70 -18.43
N VAL A 629 -14.00 -21.28 -18.59
CA VAL A 629 -13.50 -20.63 -19.82
C VAL A 629 -13.19 -21.68 -20.88
N THR A 630 -13.95 -21.68 -21.97
CA THR A 630 -13.80 -22.62 -23.09
C THR A 630 -12.84 -22.13 -24.16
N ALA A 631 -12.67 -20.82 -24.32
CA ALA A 631 -11.63 -20.21 -25.16
C ALA A 631 -11.03 -18.98 -24.49
N PHE A 632 -9.73 -18.77 -24.71
CA PHE A 632 -8.94 -17.68 -24.10
C PHE A 632 -7.88 -17.20 -25.08
N GLU A 633 -7.89 -15.91 -25.39
CA GLU A 633 -7.01 -15.33 -26.42
C GLU A 633 -6.38 -14.04 -25.92
N CYS A 634 -5.06 -13.94 -26.08
CA CYS A 634 -4.33 -12.68 -25.89
C CYS A 634 -4.13 -12.06 -27.28
N VAL A 635 -4.82 -10.96 -27.55
CA VAL A 635 -4.75 -10.25 -28.82
C VAL A 635 -3.73 -9.13 -28.69
N PRO A 636 -2.58 -9.15 -29.39
CA PRO A 636 -1.58 -8.11 -29.26
C PRO A 636 -2.14 -6.77 -29.78
N VAL A 637 -1.81 -5.71 -29.05
CA VAL A 637 -2.30 -4.35 -29.29
C VAL A 637 -1.13 -3.36 -29.32
N THR A 638 -1.34 -2.20 -29.96
CA THR A 638 -0.31 -1.17 -30.06
C THR A 638 -0.32 -0.29 -28.81
N HIS A 639 0.67 -0.50 -27.92
CA HIS A 639 0.91 0.32 -26.73
C HIS A 639 2.41 0.24 -26.31
N ALA A 640 2.71 -0.39 -25.18
CA ALA A 640 4.06 -0.76 -24.77
C ALA A 640 4.47 -2.10 -25.39
N PHE A 641 5.75 -2.45 -25.28
CA PHE A 641 6.23 -3.77 -25.71
C PHE A 641 5.46 -4.89 -24.99
N ARG A 642 4.97 -5.88 -25.74
CA ARG A 642 4.16 -7.01 -25.23
C ARG A 642 2.90 -6.57 -24.47
N SER A 643 2.10 -5.71 -25.10
CA SER A 643 0.77 -5.35 -24.62
C SER A 643 -0.31 -6.18 -25.33
N TYR A 644 -1.27 -6.67 -24.56
CA TYR A 644 -2.35 -7.52 -25.05
C TYR A 644 -3.71 -7.02 -24.58
N ALA A 645 -4.71 -7.21 -25.43
CA ALA A 645 -6.11 -7.28 -25.05
C ALA A 645 -6.50 -8.75 -24.77
N LEU A 646 -7.51 -8.97 -23.94
CA LEU A 646 -8.07 -10.28 -23.62
C LEU A 646 -9.39 -10.50 -24.34
N VAL A 647 -9.58 -11.70 -24.88
CA VAL A 647 -10.90 -12.25 -25.23
C VAL A 647 -11.07 -13.61 -24.56
N ALA A 648 -12.02 -13.71 -23.63
CA ALA A 648 -12.36 -14.95 -22.92
C ALA A 648 -13.80 -15.36 -23.23
N THR A 649 -14.00 -16.63 -23.58
CA THR A 649 -15.32 -17.22 -23.83
C THR A 649 -15.66 -18.19 -22.70
N PHE A 650 -16.82 -18.02 -22.09
CA PHE A 650 -17.35 -18.82 -21.00
C PHE A 650 -18.52 -19.69 -21.49
N GLY A 651 -18.53 -20.95 -21.07
CA GLY A 651 -19.55 -21.93 -21.49
C GLY A 651 -19.64 -22.05 -23.01
N ASP A 652 -20.86 -22.10 -23.54
CA ASP A 652 -21.11 -22.37 -24.96
C ASP A 652 -20.95 -21.14 -25.87
N ALA A 653 -20.95 -19.90 -25.34
CA ALA A 653 -20.86 -18.70 -26.19
C ALA A 653 -20.57 -17.35 -25.52
N LEU A 654 -20.66 -17.20 -24.18
CA LEU A 654 -20.61 -15.86 -23.57
C LEU A 654 -19.18 -15.30 -23.60
N LYS A 655 -18.97 -14.23 -24.37
CA LYS A 655 -17.64 -13.63 -24.57
C LYS A 655 -17.47 -12.34 -23.78
N VAL A 656 -16.41 -12.27 -22.98
CA VAL A 656 -15.94 -11.06 -22.29
C VAL A 656 -14.62 -10.61 -22.93
N ALA A 657 -14.54 -9.33 -23.28
CA ALA A 657 -13.38 -8.72 -23.89
C ALA A 657 -12.86 -7.56 -23.03
N PHE A 658 -11.55 -7.46 -22.85
CA PHE A 658 -10.90 -6.37 -22.12
C PHE A 658 -9.69 -5.85 -22.89
N SER A 659 -9.61 -4.54 -23.12
CA SER A 659 -8.61 -3.97 -24.02
C SER A 659 -7.18 -3.98 -23.50
N GLY A 660 -7.00 -3.91 -22.17
CA GLY A 660 -5.76 -3.33 -21.62
C GLY A 660 -5.56 -1.90 -22.14
N ASP A 661 -4.33 -1.43 -22.15
CA ASP A 661 -3.98 -0.16 -22.79
C ASP A 661 -3.64 -0.35 -24.25
N CYS A 662 -4.23 0.47 -25.12
CA CYS A 662 -4.03 0.34 -26.56
C CYS A 662 -4.43 1.58 -27.36
N ARG A 663 -3.80 1.71 -28.54
CA ARG A 663 -4.44 2.39 -29.67
C ARG A 663 -5.62 1.58 -30.22
N PRO A 664 -6.58 2.24 -30.90
CA PRO A 664 -7.76 1.59 -31.48
C PRO A 664 -7.32 0.43 -32.37
N SER A 665 -7.91 -0.75 -32.16
CA SER A 665 -7.44 -2.01 -32.75
C SER A 665 -8.57 -2.72 -33.50
N GLU A 666 -8.47 -2.75 -34.83
CA GLU A 666 -9.39 -3.53 -35.66
C GLU A 666 -9.33 -5.02 -35.35
N ARG A 667 -8.12 -5.55 -35.11
CA ARG A 667 -7.91 -6.95 -34.74
C ARG A 667 -8.63 -7.29 -33.44
N PHE A 668 -8.56 -6.40 -32.45
CA PHE A 668 -9.28 -6.60 -31.19
C PHE A 668 -10.79 -6.61 -31.42
N ALA A 669 -11.33 -5.65 -32.17
CA ALA A 669 -12.75 -5.63 -32.54
C ALA A 669 -13.19 -6.93 -33.25
N ASP A 670 -12.37 -7.44 -34.18
CA ASP A 670 -12.69 -8.67 -34.90
C ASP A 670 -12.68 -9.92 -34.02
N ARG A 671 -11.71 -10.07 -33.11
CA ARG A 671 -11.67 -11.20 -32.16
C ARG A 671 -12.75 -11.07 -31.09
N ALA A 672 -13.09 -9.84 -30.68
CA ALA A 672 -14.17 -9.53 -29.76
C ALA A 672 -15.57 -9.56 -30.39
N ARG A 673 -15.72 -9.93 -31.67
CA ARG A 673 -17.01 -9.91 -32.37
C ARG A 673 -18.10 -10.66 -31.59
N GLY A 674 -19.23 -9.98 -31.38
CA GLY A 674 -20.38 -10.47 -30.62
C GLY A 674 -20.13 -10.59 -29.11
N ALA A 675 -19.15 -9.87 -28.55
CA ALA A 675 -18.90 -9.87 -27.12
C ALA A 675 -20.16 -9.49 -26.33
N PHE A 676 -20.45 -10.26 -25.29
CA PHE A 676 -21.51 -9.92 -24.35
C PHE A 676 -21.11 -8.66 -23.55
N LEU A 677 -19.88 -8.66 -23.04
CA LEU A 677 -19.30 -7.54 -22.30
C LEU A 677 -17.96 -7.18 -22.93
N MET A 678 -17.80 -5.90 -23.27
CA MET A 678 -16.53 -5.34 -23.69
C MET A 678 -16.16 -4.20 -22.76
N VAL A 679 -14.99 -4.30 -22.13
CA VAL A 679 -14.42 -3.25 -21.30
C VAL A 679 -13.23 -2.63 -22.06
N HIS A 680 -13.29 -1.33 -22.32
CA HIS A 680 -12.31 -0.65 -23.16
C HIS A 680 -11.69 0.56 -22.45
N GLU A 681 -10.38 0.74 -22.60
CA GLU A 681 -9.69 1.96 -22.17
C GLU A 681 -10.17 3.17 -22.98
N ALA A 682 -10.37 4.30 -22.29
CA ALA A 682 -10.76 5.58 -22.88
C ALA A 682 -9.96 6.69 -22.21
N THR A 683 -8.63 6.59 -22.28
CA THR A 683 -7.71 7.39 -21.47
C THR A 683 -7.87 8.89 -21.71
N PHE A 684 -8.06 9.30 -22.97
CA PHE A 684 -8.12 10.71 -23.35
C PHE A 684 -9.51 11.14 -23.81
N GLU A 685 -9.85 12.41 -23.58
CA GLU A 685 -10.96 13.07 -24.25
C GLU A 685 -10.64 13.26 -25.74
N ASP A 686 -11.67 13.34 -26.58
CA ASP A 686 -11.53 13.43 -28.04
C ASP A 686 -10.72 14.67 -28.48
N ALA A 687 -10.76 15.76 -27.70
CA ALA A 687 -9.97 16.97 -27.94
C ALA A 687 -8.45 16.74 -27.87
N LEU A 688 -8.01 15.62 -27.27
CA LEU A 688 -6.61 15.28 -27.04
C LEU A 688 -6.16 14.10 -27.92
N ALA A 689 -6.80 13.89 -29.06
CA ALA A 689 -6.47 12.80 -29.98
C ALA A 689 -4.98 12.70 -30.35
N HIS A 690 -4.28 13.85 -30.45
CA HIS A 690 -2.83 13.86 -30.67
C HIS A 690 -2.04 13.29 -29.48
N GLU A 691 -2.40 13.66 -28.24
CA GLU A 691 -1.77 13.11 -27.04
C GLU A 691 -2.08 11.62 -26.88
N ALA A 692 -3.33 11.22 -27.17
CA ALA A 692 -3.75 9.82 -27.18
C ALA A 692 -2.90 9.00 -28.17
N ALA A 693 -2.71 9.49 -29.40
CA ALA A 693 -1.85 8.85 -30.37
C ALA A 693 -0.39 8.78 -29.91
N SER A 694 0.16 9.89 -29.40
CA SER A 694 1.56 9.97 -28.95
C SER A 694 1.86 9.06 -27.77
N LYS A 695 0.92 8.94 -26.82
CA LYS A 695 1.03 8.09 -25.63
C LYS A 695 0.46 6.68 -25.85
N LYS A 696 -0.01 6.40 -27.07
CA LYS A 696 -0.55 5.11 -27.51
C LYS A 696 -1.75 4.62 -26.70
N HIS A 697 -2.72 5.49 -26.48
CA HIS A 697 -4.00 5.23 -25.83
C HIS A 697 -5.17 5.62 -26.73
N CYS A 698 -6.39 5.24 -26.36
CA CYS A 698 -7.61 5.64 -27.06
C CYS A 698 -8.16 6.97 -26.55
N THR A 699 -8.81 7.69 -27.46
CA THR A 699 -9.84 8.67 -27.08
C THR A 699 -11.17 7.96 -26.78
N THR A 700 -12.12 8.69 -26.20
CA THR A 700 -13.46 8.16 -25.88
C THR A 700 -14.20 7.68 -27.13
N THR A 701 -14.26 8.50 -28.19
CA THR A 701 -14.94 8.13 -29.44
C THR A 701 -14.28 6.94 -30.12
N GLU A 702 -12.95 6.88 -30.13
CA GLU A 702 -12.24 5.74 -30.73
C GLU A 702 -12.54 4.42 -30.01
N ALA A 703 -12.57 4.42 -28.66
CA ALA A 703 -12.92 3.24 -27.88
C ALA A 703 -14.36 2.77 -28.15
N VAL A 704 -15.29 3.72 -28.26
CA VAL A 704 -16.69 3.46 -28.62
C VAL A 704 -16.81 2.85 -30.01
N ASP A 705 -16.08 3.35 -30.99
CA ASP A 705 -16.12 2.83 -32.36
C ASP A 705 -15.55 1.41 -32.47
N VAL A 706 -14.51 1.06 -31.70
CA VAL A 706 -14.01 -0.32 -31.57
C VAL A 706 -15.11 -1.23 -30.99
N GLY A 707 -15.78 -0.80 -29.91
CA GLY A 707 -16.89 -1.56 -29.31
C GLY A 707 -18.09 -1.75 -30.23
N ARG A 708 -18.47 -0.71 -30.98
CA ARG A 708 -19.53 -0.78 -32.00
C ARG A 708 -19.17 -1.73 -33.14
N ARG A 709 -17.93 -1.71 -33.61
CA ARG A 709 -17.43 -2.62 -34.65
C ARG A 709 -17.42 -4.07 -34.18
N ALA A 710 -17.07 -4.31 -32.92
CA ALA A 710 -17.20 -5.63 -32.30
C ALA A 710 -18.66 -6.08 -32.19
N GLY A 711 -19.63 -5.17 -32.28
CA GLY A 711 -21.03 -5.45 -31.99
C GLY A 711 -21.22 -5.91 -30.55
N ALA A 712 -20.49 -5.29 -29.61
CA ALA A 712 -20.59 -5.61 -28.20
C ALA A 712 -21.99 -5.33 -27.66
N ALA A 713 -22.56 -6.26 -26.89
CA ALA A 713 -23.88 -6.08 -26.30
C ALA A 713 -23.86 -5.03 -25.19
N HIS A 714 -22.83 -5.06 -24.35
CA HIS A 714 -22.55 -4.03 -23.34
C HIS A 714 -21.12 -3.52 -23.48
N LEU A 715 -20.95 -2.20 -23.60
CA LEU A 715 -19.65 -1.54 -23.64
C LEU A 715 -19.45 -0.73 -22.37
N VAL A 716 -18.35 -0.97 -21.65
CA VAL A 716 -17.97 -0.18 -20.47
C VAL A 716 -16.61 0.47 -20.70
N LEU A 717 -16.53 1.78 -20.53
CA LEU A 717 -15.30 2.56 -20.64
C LEU A 717 -14.61 2.69 -19.29
N THR A 718 -13.27 2.63 -19.27
CA THR A 718 -12.44 2.75 -18.05
C THR A 718 -11.09 3.42 -18.35
N HIS A 719 -10.17 3.37 -17.40
CA HIS A 719 -8.76 3.77 -17.54
C HIS A 719 -8.63 5.25 -17.92
N PHE A 720 -9.36 6.12 -17.22
CA PHE A 720 -9.44 7.54 -17.55
C PHE A 720 -8.21 8.32 -17.06
N SER A 721 -7.82 9.35 -17.83
CA SER A 721 -6.78 10.30 -17.39
C SER A 721 -7.18 11.05 -16.13
N GLN A 722 -6.27 11.10 -15.16
CA GLN A 722 -6.46 11.86 -13.92
C GLN A 722 -6.43 13.38 -14.09
N ARG A 723 -6.10 13.89 -15.28
CA ARG A 723 -6.14 15.34 -15.56
C ARG A 723 -7.57 15.89 -15.48
N TYR A 724 -8.57 15.05 -15.73
CA TYR A 724 -9.97 15.44 -15.75
C TYR A 724 -10.73 14.62 -14.71
N PRO A 725 -11.06 15.19 -13.54
CA PRO A 725 -11.79 14.46 -12.51
C PRO A 725 -13.24 14.14 -12.91
N LYS A 726 -13.75 14.78 -13.97
CA LYS A 726 -15.12 14.69 -14.45
C LYS A 726 -15.39 13.37 -15.19
N ALA A 727 -16.66 13.00 -15.28
CA ALA A 727 -17.07 11.94 -16.20
C ALA A 727 -16.75 12.36 -17.66
N PRO A 728 -16.37 11.42 -18.54
CA PRO A 728 -16.14 11.74 -19.95
C PRO A 728 -17.38 12.39 -20.56
N VAL A 729 -17.19 13.50 -21.28
CA VAL A 729 -18.28 14.14 -22.01
C VAL A 729 -18.59 13.29 -23.23
N MET A 730 -19.66 12.50 -23.16
CA MET A 730 -20.15 11.74 -24.30
C MET A 730 -20.90 12.67 -25.26
N ALA A 731 -20.56 12.63 -26.55
CA ALA A 731 -21.37 13.30 -27.56
C ALA A 731 -22.80 12.71 -27.58
N ALA A 732 -23.81 13.58 -27.65
CA ALA A 732 -25.21 13.16 -27.63
C ALA A 732 -25.52 12.21 -28.81
N GLY A 733 -25.91 10.98 -28.48
CA GLY A 733 -26.31 9.94 -29.43
C GLY A 733 -25.32 8.77 -29.50
N GLY A 734 -25.57 7.70 -28.72
CA GLY A 734 -24.72 6.53 -28.85
C GLY A 734 -24.93 5.36 -27.90
N GLY A 735 -26.09 4.68 -27.95
CA GLY A 735 -26.23 3.28 -27.49
C GLY A 735 -25.91 2.98 -26.01
N ASP A 736 -25.96 1.69 -25.67
CA ASP A 736 -25.81 1.11 -24.32
C ASP A 736 -24.33 1.14 -23.83
N VAL A 737 -23.75 2.35 -23.70
CA VAL A 737 -22.36 2.57 -23.25
C VAL A 737 -22.34 3.07 -21.81
N LEU A 738 -21.59 2.40 -20.94
CA LEU A 738 -21.37 2.79 -19.55
C LEU A 738 -19.97 3.38 -19.35
N THR A 739 -19.85 4.26 -18.37
CA THR A 739 -18.56 4.77 -17.86
C THR A 739 -18.32 4.18 -16.47
N ALA A 740 -17.18 3.52 -16.28
CA ALA A 740 -16.81 2.98 -14.99
C ALA A 740 -16.43 4.08 -13.98
N VAL A 741 -16.82 3.87 -12.73
CA VAL A 741 -16.34 4.60 -11.57
C VAL A 741 -15.83 3.55 -10.58
N ASP A 742 -14.83 3.90 -9.77
CA ASP A 742 -14.33 3.04 -8.70
C ASP A 742 -15.50 2.44 -7.91
N LEU A 743 -15.41 1.17 -7.54
CA LEU A 743 -16.40 0.36 -6.82
C LEU A 743 -17.78 0.21 -7.49
N LEU A 744 -17.95 0.63 -8.76
CA LEU A 744 -19.09 0.20 -9.56
C LEU A 744 -19.07 -1.33 -9.65
N SER A 745 -20.17 -1.95 -9.22
CA SER A 745 -20.33 -3.41 -9.14
C SER A 745 -21.67 -3.83 -9.72
N LEU A 746 -21.66 -4.41 -10.91
CA LEU A 746 -22.87 -4.79 -11.63
C LEU A 746 -22.90 -6.30 -11.84
N ARG A 747 -24.05 -6.93 -11.59
CA ARG A 747 -24.31 -8.27 -12.11
C ARG A 747 -24.47 -8.20 -13.63
N PHE A 748 -24.25 -9.31 -14.32
CA PHE A 748 -24.36 -9.36 -15.78
C PHE A 748 -25.77 -9.02 -16.28
N ASP A 749 -26.82 -9.33 -15.51
CA ASP A 749 -28.21 -8.95 -15.81
C ASP A 749 -28.54 -7.48 -15.44
N GLU A 750 -27.61 -6.76 -14.82
CA GLU A 750 -27.73 -5.36 -14.39
C GLU A 750 -26.85 -4.40 -15.22
N LEU A 751 -26.18 -4.88 -16.29
CA LEU A 751 -25.27 -4.06 -17.10
C LEU A 751 -25.96 -2.95 -17.90
N HIS A 752 -27.28 -2.97 -18.01
CA HIS A 752 -28.04 -1.86 -18.59
C HIS A 752 -28.37 -0.82 -17.51
N GLN A 753 -27.63 0.31 -17.50
CA GLN A 753 -27.77 1.39 -16.51
C GLN A 753 -27.85 2.77 -17.19
N PRO A 754 -28.94 3.10 -17.88
CA PRO A 754 -29.01 4.26 -18.77
C PRO A 754 -28.86 5.62 -18.07
N GLN A 755 -29.13 5.68 -16.77
CA GLN A 755 -29.09 6.90 -15.97
C GLN A 755 -27.76 7.08 -15.20
N LEU A 756 -26.96 6.01 -15.09
CA LEU A 756 -25.77 5.99 -14.24
C LEU A 756 -24.73 7.02 -14.69
N VAL A 757 -24.48 7.10 -16.00
CA VAL A 757 -23.46 8.03 -16.55
C VAL A 757 -23.83 9.48 -16.27
N ASP A 758 -25.09 9.86 -16.52
CA ASP A 758 -25.58 11.23 -16.31
C ASP A 758 -25.51 11.62 -14.82
N VAL A 759 -25.93 10.72 -13.93
CA VAL A 759 -25.88 10.97 -12.48
C VAL A 759 -24.44 11.05 -11.98
N CYS A 760 -23.56 10.17 -12.44
CA CYS A 760 -22.13 10.23 -12.13
C CYS A 760 -21.53 11.57 -12.55
N ALA A 761 -21.86 12.06 -13.75
CA ALA A 761 -21.40 13.34 -14.26
C ALA A 761 -21.93 14.52 -13.41
N GLU A 762 -23.21 14.49 -13.06
CA GLU A 762 -23.85 15.51 -12.21
C GLU A 762 -23.20 15.57 -10.82
N LEU A 763 -22.99 14.41 -10.17
CA LEU A 763 -22.37 14.35 -8.83
C LEU A 763 -20.90 14.76 -8.82
N MET A 764 -20.13 14.36 -9.84
CA MET A 764 -18.72 14.78 -9.95
C MET A 764 -18.59 16.29 -10.22
N ALA A 765 -19.60 16.95 -10.80
CA ALA A 765 -19.60 18.40 -11.00
C ALA A 765 -19.95 19.19 -9.72
N LEU A 766 -20.68 18.60 -8.77
CA LEU A 766 -21.07 19.27 -7.51
C LEU A 766 -19.91 19.42 -6.50
N GLY A 767 -18.86 18.59 -6.63
CA GLY A 767 -17.75 18.56 -5.66
C GLY A 767 -16.65 19.60 -5.85
N ASP A 768 -16.70 20.43 -6.90
CA ASP A 768 -15.63 21.35 -7.29
C ASP A 768 -15.74 22.76 -6.64
N ASP A 769 -16.90 23.17 -6.11
CA ASP A 769 -17.12 24.53 -5.61
C ASP A 769 -16.30 24.88 -4.34
N ASP A 770 -15.78 23.88 -3.60
CA ASP A 770 -14.97 24.09 -2.39
C ASP A 770 -13.44 24.21 -2.65
N ASP A 771 -12.92 23.68 -3.77
CA ASP A 771 -11.47 23.58 -4.03
C ASP A 771 -10.88 24.78 -4.82
N ASP A 772 -11.73 25.58 -5.49
CA ASP A 772 -11.27 26.69 -6.36
C ASP A 772 -10.75 27.92 -5.57
N SER A 773 -10.93 27.96 -4.25
CA SER A 773 -10.46 29.08 -3.41
C SER A 773 -8.95 29.06 -3.10
N ASN A 774 -8.22 27.97 -3.39
CA ASN A 774 -6.78 27.83 -3.12
C ASN A 774 -5.93 27.31 -4.30
N ALA A 775 -6.52 27.12 -5.49
CA ALA A 775 -5.88 26.47 -6.63
C ALA A 775 -4.81 27.30 -7.38
N THR A 776 -4.47 28.52 -6.96
CA THR A 776 -3.45 29.34 -7.64
C THR A 776 -1.99 28.91 -7.46
N THR A 777 -1.69 27.77 -6.81
CA THR A 777 -0.30 27.27 -6.69
C THR A 777 -0.13 25.74 -6.82
N ALA A 778 -1.08 25.02 -7.42
CA ALA A 778 -0.80 23.66 -7.88
C ALA A 778 0.10 23.75 -9.11
N THR A 779 1.42 23.62 -8.93
CA THR A 779 2.36 23.39 -10.03
C THR A 779 1.85 22.20 -10.83
N ALA A 780 1.43 22.46 -12.06
CA ALA A 780 1.09 21.43 -13.03
C ALA A 780 2.18 20.36 -13.02
N VAL A 781 1.80 19.12 -12.72
CA VAL A 781 2.68 17.96 -12.92
C VAL A 781 3.05 17.96 -14.41
N PRO A 782 4.34 18.11 -14.77
CA PRO A 782 4.75 18.00 -16.16
C PRO A 782 4.41 16.59 -16.66
N PRO A 783 4.09 16.42 -17.95
CA PRO A 783 3.70 15.12 -18.48
C PRO A 783 4.77 14.06 -18.21
N PRO A 784 4.40 12.79 -17.98
CA PRO A 784 5.36 11.70 -17.90
C PRO A 784 6.21 11.73 -19.17
N VAL A 785 7.53 11.75 -18.99
CA VAL A 785 8.48 11.60 -20.09
C VAL A 785 8.24 10.23 -20.68
N ALA A 786 8.06 10.18 -22.00
CA ALA A 786 7.90 8.92 -22.72
C ALA A 786 9.15 8.06 -22.48
N ASP A 787 8.99 6.93 -21.80
CA ASP A 787 10.03 5.90 -21.78
C ASP A 787 10.18 5.37 -23.22
N SER A 788 11.21 5.86 -23.91
CA SER A 788 11.66 5.33 -25.18
C SER A 788 12.67 4.22 -24.92
N SER A 789 12.20 3.02 -24.58
CA SER A 789 12.85 1.74 -24.91
C SER A 789 11.98 0.57 -24.46
#